data_AF-A0A535AAX3-F1
#
_entry.id   AF-A0A535AAX3-F1
#
_cell.length_a   1.000
_cell.length_b   1.000
_cell.length_c   1.000
_cell.angle_alpha   90.00
_cell.angle_beta   90.00
_cell.angle_gamma   90.00
#
_symmetry.space_group_name_H-M   'P 1'
#
loop_
_entity.id
_entity.type
_entity.pdbx_description
1 polymer ?
#
loop_
_entity_poly.entity_id
_entity_poly.type
_entity_poly.pdbx_seq_one_letter_code
_entity_poly.pdbx_strand_id
1 'polypeptide(L)'
;MKEPVPLASPPFRRRSRMSRHLAVVLALIVSAPRLAGAVNSCQLRIGRAVVGYSNARLKAISSCEDKRSKGTLPASTICRPQCSGTAKPQAPCRTDTDCGLCVGGTNTGALCGANPDCPGGSCNTGTCQAVTDPSTATRLASAQSRYTSVIVHGCPGTLPPIGPACDDSAATASTLAACITAPVQDTDVETINADTLARTFYDSAAPVTDVGLRKCEAAISRQTRSYLGRRMKAIKKCEEKQARAVLPGPCPDATVIAAFDVARTKLDTAIRKFCSETQLAGTMPELKFGVPCESYKLVTYKRGPMNANAIPVQDRLIRCITDAAAGVADRMMDIPYVDPESSDFRSGVAAGDGSPDGAIFWTRLPDSTMGAFLDVVLGADFTGPLVGGTPVAVSSNPGDDGAVKKAVTGLSPGTVYSYRFRQGTKSSRVGRLVTPPSPSTEAPVRLGWSGDSNAFFRPFSVLDLLRLPAVDAWLFIGDTIYGDDPRSSGLDAMTVQDYYAKYRENREDGALRDILATAGTYVQWDDHEVRNDFAGASPIWMVSPRVVNGNKAFRVYSPIRENTGDSMQLYRSFRWGSLAEFFLIDDRQYRSPKYTCCNTAAESGFVLNDDDTTCHVSGEALVPSSTCNTAMADSSRTILGAAQKAWLENGLMNSTATFKFIMNGPPITQLLFVPYDRWEAWPAERTEILDFIQNNSLKNVIWLSTDLHGIVISPERVDTGMTHFTPEIVAGAIGMDPIFRELPPSVLGVLPAIPGILTQVSEFDLDRFNIVTINVDPGAPAVARFDFVDRTGLTIHSISFDAVP
;
A
#
# COMPACT_ATOMS: atom_id res chain seq x y z
N MET A 1 -30.08 16.12 46.48
CA MET A 1 -31.31 16.01 47.31
C MET A 1 -32.44 15.57 46.38
N LYS A 2 -32.75 14.26 46.38
CA LYS A 2 -34.00 13.65 46.87
C LYS A 2 -35.21 13.87 45.94
N GLU A 3 -35.51 12.81 45.17
CA GLU A 3 -36.84 12.37 44.69
C GLU A 3 -37.82 12.15 45.88
N PRO A 4 -39.18 12.03 45.71
CA PRO A 4 -39.84 10.90 44.99
C PRO A 4 -41.28 11.07 44.35
N VAL A 5 -41.58 10.16 43.38
CA VAL A 5 -42.76 9.29 43.03
C VAL A 5 -44.03 9.37 43.95
N PRO A 6 -45.32 8.99 43.62
CA PRO A 6 -45.73 7.82 42.78
C PRO A 6 -47.19 7.64 42.16
N LEU A 7 -47.34 6.53 41.39
CA LEU A 7 -48.45 5.52 41.31
C LEU A 7 -49.80 5.72 40.55
N ALA A 8 -50.11 4.81 39.59
CA ALA A 8 -51.11 3.70 39.70
C ALA A 8 -51.90 3.36 38.39
N SER A 9 -51.88 2.07 37.98
CA SER A 9 -52.91 1.38 37.14
C SER A 9 -54.09 0.88 38.03
N PRO A 10 -55.30 0.44 37.57
CA PRO A 10 -55.57 -0.79 36.73
C PRO A 10 -56.98 -0.77 36.00
N PRO A 11 -57.74 -1.87 35.65
CA PRO A 11 -57.45 -3.22 35.09
C PRO A 11 -58.40 -3.76 33.94
N PHE A 12 -58.04 -4.97 33.43
CA PHE A 12 -58.89 -6.16 33.08
C PHE A 12 -59.47 -6.44 31.64
N ARG A 13 -58.79 -7.42 31.00
CA ARG A 13 -59.17 -8.54 30.09
C ARG A 13 -60.58 -8.65 29.44
N ARG A 14 -60.59 -9.02 28.14
CA ARG A 14 -61.03 -10.36 27.63
C ARG A 14 -60.53 -10.64 26.20
N ARG A 15 -60.19 -11.92 25.97
CA ARG A 15 -59.61 -12.51 24.74
C ARG A 15 -60.67 -12.76 23.67
N SER A 16 -60.32 -12.60 22.39
CA SER A 16 -60.92 -13.39 21.29
C SER A 16 -59.81 -14.08 20.48
N ARG A 17 -60.07 -15.35 20.17
CA ARG A 17 -59.17 -16.30 19.48
C ARG A 17 -59.20 -16.01 17.98
N MET A 18 -58.33 -15.13 17.47
CA MET A 18 -58.17 -14.97 16.02
C MET A 18 -56.76 -14.57 15.57
N SER A 19 -55.73 -14.86 16.37
CA SER A 19 -54.35 -14.40 16.11
C SER A 19 -53.32 -15.52 15.88
N ARG A 20 -53.72 -16.79 15.78
CA ARG A 20 -52.75 -17.90 15.63
C ARG A 20 -52.45 -18.32 14.19
N HIS A 21 -53.20 -17.85 13.19
CA HIS A 21 -52.86 -18.11 11.77
C HIS A 21 -52.21 -16.90 11.10
N LEU A 22 -52.52 -15.67 11.52
CA LEU A 22 -51.84 -14.47 11.02
C LEU A 22 -50.41 -14.33 11.56
N ALA A 23 -50.12 -14.80 12.79
CA ALA A 23 -48.78 -14.76 13.36
C ALA A 23 -47.81 -15.80 12.74
N VAL A 24 -48.33 -16.91 12.19
CA VAL A 24 -47.49 -17.91 11.50
C VAL A 24 -47.19 -17.48 10.06
N VAL A 25 -48.12 -16.75 9.41
CA VAL A 25 -47.88 -16.19 8.07
C VAL A 25 -47.02 -14.91 8.11
N LEU A 26 -47.11 -14.08 9.16
CA LEU A 26 -46.19 -12.93 9.33
C LEU A 26 -44.78 -13.34 9.81
N ALA A 27 -44.64 -14.45 10.54
CA ALA A 27 -43.32 -14.98 10.93
C ALA A 27 -42.55 -15.63 9.77
N LEU A 28 -43.24 -15.95 8.66
CA LEU A 28 -42.63 -16.47 7.43
C LEU A 28 -42.26 -15.39 6.41
N ILE A 29 -42.50 -14.09 6.70
CA ILE A 29 -42.17 -12.97 5.79
C ILE A 29 -41.08 -12.03 6.38
N VAL A 30 -40.61 -12.27 7.62
CA VAL A 30 -39.47 -11.54 8.24
C VAL A 30 -38.23 -12.44 8.38
N SER A 31 -38.02 -13.31 7.41
CA SER A 31 -36.73 -13.99 7.21
C SER A 31 -36.16 -13.53 5.88
N ALA A 32 -35.64 -12.30 5.84
CA ALA A 32 -34.60 -12.01 4.87
C ALA A 32 -33.56 -13.13 5.04
N PRO A 33 -33.21 -13.88 3.98
CA PRO A 33 -32.12 -14.82 4.12
C PRO A 33 -30.92 -13.97 4.50
N ARG A 34 -30.43 -14.16 5.73
CA ARG A 34 -29.05 -13.85 6.05
C ARG A 34 -28.24 -14.69 5.07
N LEU A 35 -27.95 -14.14 3.90
CA LEU A 35 -26.96 -14.64 2.97
C LEU A 35 -25.58 -14.38 3.60
N ALA A 36 -25.36 -14.99 4.76
CA ALA A 36 -24.05 -15.21 5.30
C ALA A 36 -23.57 -16.49 4.61
N GLY A 37 -22.62 -16.37 3.69
CA GLY A 37 -21.77 -17.50 3.35
C GLY A 37 -21.22 -18.03 4.67
N ALA A 38 -21.70 -19.19 5.11
CA ALA A 38 -21.32 -19.74 6.39
C ALA A 38 -19.80 -19.93 6.39
N VAL A 39 -19.09 -19.27 7.32
CA VAL A 39 -17.66 -19.50 7.53
C VAL A 39 -17.42 -20.99 7.55
N ASN A 40 -16.67 -21.50 6.57
CA ASN A 40 -16.34 -22.91 6.59
C ASN A 40 -15.44 -23.13 7.81
N SER A 41 -15.75 -24.13 8.63
CA SER A 41 -14.92 -24.54 9.76
C SER A 41 -13.43 -24.70 9.38
N CYS A 42 -13.16 -24.97 8.09
CA CYS A 42 -11.85 -24.92 7.46
C CYS A 42 -11.13 -23.56 7.61
N GLN A 43 -11.71 -22.42 7.21
CA GLN A 43 -11.06 -21.09 7.32
C GLN A 43 -10.70 -20.75 8.76
N LEU A 44 -11.59 -21.04 9.71
CA LEU A 44 -11.32 -20.86 11.16
C LEU A 44 -10.17 -21.73 11.66
N ARG A 45 -9.92 -22.88 11.03
CA ARG A 45 -8.81 -23.78 11.36
C ARG A 45 -7.52 -23.32 10.69
N ILE A 46 -7.57 -22.85 9.44
CA ILE A 46 -6.43 -22.26 8.74
C ILE A 46 -5.92 -21.04 9.52
N GLY A 47 -6.79 -20.10 9.91
CA GLY A 47 -6.37 -18.94 10.72
C GLY A 47 -5.77 -19.32 12.08
N ARG A 48 -6.28 -20.39 12.71
CA ARG A 48 -5.65 -20.96 13.93
C ARG A 48 -4.30 -21.61 13.63
N ALA A 49 -4.16 -22.29 12.51
CA ALA A 49 -2.94 -22.97 12.09
C ALA A 49 -1.84 -21.97 11.75
N VAL A 50 -2.13 -20.91 11.00
CA VAL A 50 -1.19 -19.83 10.69
C VAL A 50 -0.65 -19.20 11.98
N VAL A 51 -1.53 -18.69 12.85
CA VAL A 51 -1.11 -18.08 14.13
C VAL A 51 -0.32 -19.08 14.97
N GLY A 52 -0.75 -20.34 15.02
CA GLY A 52 -0.13 -21.38 15.81
C GLY A 52 1.26 -21.78 15.30
N TYR A 53 1.39 -21.95 13.98
CA TYR A 53 2.62 -22.33 13.30
C TYR A 53 3.66 -21.23 13.40
N SER A 54 3.31 -19.98 13.03
CA SER A 54 4.23 -18.84 13.09
C SER A 54 4.78 -18.62 14.50
N ASN A 55 3.93 -18.73 15.53
CA ASN A 55 4.38 -18.65 16.92
C ASN A 55 5.28 -19.83 17.34
N ALA A 56 4.95 -21.06 16.94
CA ALA A 56 5.73 -22.25 17.29
C ALA A 56 7.11 -22.23 16.61
N ARG A 57 7.15 -21.86 15.32
CA ARG A 57 8.38 -21.71 14.53
C ARG A 57 9.30 -20.65 15.11
N LEU A 58 8.80 -19.42 15.29
CA LEU A 58 9.56 -18.32 15.90
C LEU A 58 10.09 -18.70 17.29
N LYS A 59 9.31 -19.45 18.08
CA LYS A 59 9.74 -19.91 19.41
C LYS A 59 10.82 -20.97 19.38
N ALA A 60 10.80 -21.88 18.41
CA ALA A 60 11.85 -22.88 18.24
C ALA A 60 13.17 -22.19 17.85
N ILE A 61 13.14 -21.37 16.80
CA ILE A 61 14.31 -20.66 16.28
C ILE A 61 14.88 -19.72 17.36
N SER A 62 14.06 -18.84 17.94
CA SER A 62 14.55 -17.89 18.94
C SER A 62 15.13 -18.57 20.17
N SER A 63 14.62 -19.75 20.55
CA SER A 63 15.15 -20.51 21.69
C SER A 63 16.49 -21.16 21.39
N CYS A 64 16.75 -21.53 20.14
CA CYS A 64 18.04 -22.04 19.70
C CYS A 64 19.07 -20.91 19.68
N GLU A 65 18.68 -19.77 19.09
CA GLU A 65 19.53 -18.58 19.01
C GLU A 65 19.90 -18.03 20.39
N ASP A 66 18.95 -17.97 21.33
CA ASP A 66 19.22 -17.58 22.73
C ASP A 66 20.25 -18.51 23.40
N LYS A 67 20.21 -19.82 23.13
CA LYS A 67 21.19 -20.77 23.67
C LYS A 67 22.56 -20.61 23.01
N ARG A 68 22.59 -20.32 21.71
CA ARG A 68 23.81 -20.04 20.94
C ARG A 68 24.49 -18.76 21.43
N SER A 69 23.74 -17.67 21.57
CA SER A 69 24.22 -16.39 22.15
C SER A 69 24.76 -16.58 23.58
N LYS A 70 24.16 -17.46 24.39
CA LYS A 70 24.67 -17.82 25.74
C LYS A 70 25.89 -18.74 25.75
N GLY A 71 26.33 -19.26 24.61
CA GLY A 71 27.38 -20.27 24.52
C GLY A 71 26.97 -21.65 25.03
N THR A 72 25.67 -21.90 25.23
CA THR A 72 25.14 -23.23 25.59
C THR A 72 25.07 -24.17 24.38
N LEU A 73 25.08 -23.62 23.17
CA LEU A 73 25.25 -24.34 21.90
C LEU A 73 26.50 -23.81 21.17
N PRO A 74 27.18 -24.66 20.36
CA PRO A 74 28.31 -24.22 19.55
C PRO A 74 27.95 -23.07 18.61
N ALA A 75 28.90 -22.18 18.35
CA ALA A 75 28.79 -21.09 17.38
C ALA A 75 28.37 -21.57 15.96
N SER A 76 28.85 -22.74 15.54
CA SER A 76 28.51 -23.39 14.26
C SER A 76 27.10 -23.96 14.22
N THR A 77 26.32 -23.84 15.29
CA THR A 77 24.94 -24.34 15.32
C THR A 77 24.07 -23.53 14.36
N ILE A 78 23.44 -24.23 13.42
CA ILE A 78 22.45 -23.71 12.49
C ILE A 78 21.08 -23.86 13.16
N CYS A 79 20.48 -22.75 13.56
CA CYS A 79 19.20 -22.73 14.29
C CYS A 79 17.95 -22.62 13.38
N ARG A 80 18.17 -22.40 12.09
CA ARG A 80 17.14 -22.23 11.05
C ARG A 80 17.72 -22.66 9.70
N PRO A 81 16.89 -23.09 8.72
CA PRO A 81 17.40 -23.43 7.38
C PRO A 81 18.18 -22.26 6.75
N GLN A 82 19.29 -22.54 6.07
CA GLN A 82 20.09 -21.52 5.37
C GLN A 82 20.29 -21.95 3.91
N CYS A 83 19.71 -21.22 2.96
CA CYS A 83 19.85 -21.53 1.54
C CYS A 83 20.82 -20.52 0.90
N SER A 84 21.80 -21.01 0.12
CA SER A 84 22.72 -20.15 -0.63
C SER A 84 22.47 -20.26 -2.13
N GLY A 85 22.18 -19.12 -2.78
CA GLY A 85 22.07 -19.00 -4.24
C GLY A 85 21.10 -17.89 -4.67
N THR A 86 21.42 -17.15 -5.73
CA THR A 86 20.56 -16.16 -6.39
C THR A 86 19.42 -16.78 -7.21
N ALA A 87 18.98 -17.98 -6.84
CA ALA A 87 17.91 -18.67 -7.52
C ALA A 87 16.59 -17.96 -7.22
N LYS A 88 16.23 -16.98 -8.05
CA LYS A 88 14.83 -16.62 -8.24
C LYS A 88 14.09 -17.91 -8.57
N PRO A 89 12.96 -18.23 -7.93
CA PRO A 89 12.01 -19.14 -8.56
C PRO A 89 11.55 -18.47 -9.85
N GLN A 90 12.20 -18.78 -10.98
CA GLN A 90 11.66 -18.46 -12.30
C GLN A 90 10.46 -19.38 -12.52
N ALA A 91 9.28 -18.90 -12.11
CA ALA A 91 8.01 -19.63 -12.15
C ALA A 91 8.03 -20.96 -11.36
N PRO A 92 6.97 -21.31 -10.62
CA PRO A 92 6.89 -22.66 -10.09
C PRO A 92 6.83 -23.64 -11.27
N CYS A 93 7.69 -24.67 -11.25
CA CYS A 93 7.51 -25.87 -12.05
C CYS A 93 6.03 -26.30 -11.94
N ARG A 94 5.32 -26.39 -13.07
CA ARG A 94 3.85 -26.45 -13.15
C ARG A 94 3.19 -27.70 -12.54
N THR A 95 3.94 -28.61 -11.91
CA THR A 95 3.36 -29.82 -11.27
C THR A 95 4.16 -30.32 -10.06
N ASP A 96 3.41 -30.75 -9.04
CA ASP A 96 3.77 -31.02 -7.64
C ASP A 96 4.56 -32.33 -7.38
N THR A 97 5.27 -32.86 -8.38
CA THR A 97 6.08 -34.09 -8.24
C THR A 97 7.59 -33.89 -8.34
N ASP A 98 8.06 -32.68 -8.71
CA ASP A 98 9.46 -32.48 -9.14
C ASP A 98 10.33 -31.66 -8.18
N CYS A 99 9.86 -31.29 -7.00
CA CYS A 99 10.69 -30.69 -5.95
C CYS A 99 10.43 -31.37 -4.60
N GLY A 100 11.25 -32.36 -4.28
CA GLY A 100 11.24 -33.00 -2.97
C GLY A 100 11.46 -31.98 -1.86
N LEU A 101 10.46 -31.85 -0.98
CA LEU A 101 10.51 -31.14 0.30
C LEU A 101 11.83 -31.42 1.04
N CYS A 102 12.64 -30.39 1.28
CA CYS A 102 13.71 -30.46 2.29
C CYS A 102 13.09 -30.41 3.70
N VAL A 103 12.52 -31.52 4.15
CA VAL A 103 12.14 -31.75 5.54
C VAL A 103 12.86 -33.01 6.02
N GLY A 104 13.91 -32.81 6.82
CA GLY A 104 14.50 -33.82 7.71
C GLY A 104 14.76 -35.22 7.10
N GLY A 105 15.93 -35.41 6.53
CA GLY A 105 16.46 -36.74 6.21
C GLY A 105 17.97 -36.65 6.00
N THR A 106 18.71 -37.61 6.55
CA THR A 106 20.17 -37.69 6.47
C THR A 106 20.67 -37.56 5.03
N ASN A 107 21.68 -36.69 4.83
CA ASN A 107 22.42 -36.58 3.59
C ASN A 107 22.94 -37.95 3.11
N THR A 108 22.41 -38.43 2.00
CA THR A 108 23.16 -39.22 1.01
C THR A 108 22.64 -38.84 -0.37
N GLY A 109 23.49 -38.20 -1.19
CA GLY A 109 23.14 -37.77 -2.54
C GLY A 109 22.72 -38.94 -3.43
N ALA A 110 21.53 -38.86 -4.04
CA ALA A 110 21.09 -39.75 -5.11
C ALA A 110 19.79 -39.35 -5.84
N LEU A 111 19.10 -38.23 -5.54
CA LEU A 111 17.76 -37.98 -6.08
C LEU A 111 17.57 -36.59 -6.72
N CYS A 112 18.39 -36.27 -7.71
CA CYS A 112 17.97 -35.44 -8.84
C CYS A 112 18.34 -36.20 -10.11
N GLY A 113 17.45 -37.10 -10.56
CA GLY A 113 17.60 -37.73 -11.86
C GLY A 113 17.49 -36.66 -12.95
N ALA A 114 18.34 -36.73 -13.98
CA ALA A 114 18.23 -35.88 -15.16
C ALA A 114 16.84 -36.05 -15.78
N ASN A 115 16.00 -35.00 -15.75
CA ASN A 115 14.68 -35.00 -16.40
C ASN A 115 14.79 -34.31 -17.79
N PRO A 116 14.41 -34.98 -18.90
CA PRO A 116 14.48 -34.42 -20.26
C PRO A 116 13.50 -33.26 -20.56
N ASP A 117 12.52 -33.00 -19.68
CA ASP A 117 11.42 -32.05 -19.94
C ASP A 117 11.70 -30.59 -19.50
N CYS A 118 12.96 -30.24 -19.21
CA CYS A 118 13.41 -28.84 -19.06
C CYS A 118 14.07 -28.36 -20.36
N PRO A 119 13.34 -27.76 -21.31
CA PRO A 119 13.97 -27.17 -22.49
C PRO A 119 14.68 -25.88 -22.10
N GLY A 120 15.99 -25.97 -21.83
CA GLY A 120 16.91 -24.83 -21.97
C GLY A 120 17.33 -24.06 -20.70
N GLY A 121 17.13 -24.59 -19.49
CA GLY A 121 17.66 -23.95 -18.27
C GLY A 121 18.02 -24.97 -17.21
N SER A 122 19.25 -24.95 -16.72
CA SER A 122 19.64 -25.73 -15.54
C SER A 122 18.81 -25.27 -14.34
N CYS A 123 18.00 -26.14 -13.74
CA CYS A 123 17.49 -25.92 -12.40
C CYS A 123 18.69 -25.77 -11.45
N ASN A 124 19.01 -24.54 -11.09
CA ASN A 124 20.11 -24.24 -10.18
C ASN A 124 19.64 -24.69 -8.79
N THR A 125 20.02 -25.90 -8.39
CA THR A 125 19.69 -26.49 -7.09
C THR A 125 20.49 -25.77 -6.01
N GLY A 126 19.96 -24.64 -5.52
CA GLY A 126 20.48 -24.01 -4.31
C GLY A 126 20.53 -25.03 -3.18
N THR A 127 21.70 -25.22 -2.56
CA THR A 127 21.84 -26.13 -1.42
C THR A 127 21.36 -25.41 -0.16
N CYS A 128 20.36 -25.97 0.52
CA CYS A 128 19.91 -25.48 1.82
C CYS A 128 20.57 -26.29 2.94
N GLN A 129 21.30 -25.63 3.83
CA GLN A 129 21.83 -26.22 5.05
C GLN A 129 20.71 -26.45 6.07
N ALA A 130 20.69 -27.65 6.65
CA ALA A 130 19.69 -28.05 7.64
C ALA A 130 20.00 -27.48 9.03
N VAL A 131 18.95 -27.38 9.87
CA VAL A 131 19.08 -27.06 11.30
C VAL A 131 19.89 -28.14 12.01
N THR A 132 20.99 -27.75 12.66
CA THR A 132 21.92 -28.71 13.28
C THR A 132 21.63 -28.99 14.75
N ASP A 133 20.86 -28.16 15.46
CA ASP A 133 20.40 -28.47 16.83
C ASP A 133 19.24 -29.49 16.78
N PRO A 134 19.42 -30.73 17.28
CA PRO A 134 18.39 -31.77 17.17
C PRO A 134 17.08 -31.42 17.87
N SER A 135 17.15 -30.68 18.99
CA SER A 135 15.97 -30.24 19.73
C SER A 135 15.14 -29.26 18.91
N THR A 136 15.79 -28.30 18.25
CA THR A 136 15.15 -27.30 17.39
C THR A 136 14.60 -27.95 16.12
N ALA A 137 15.37 -28.81 15.46
CA ALA A 137 14.89 -29.59 14.32
C ALA A 137 13.62 -30.39 14.64
N THR A 138 13.61 -31.08 15.79
CA THR A 138 12.44 -31.84 16.29
C THR A 138 11.24 -30.93 16.52
N ARG A 139 11.43 -29.75 17.13
CA ARG A 139 10.35 -28.79 17.39
C ARG A 139 9.76 -28.22 16.10
N LEU A 140 10.60 -27.91 15.12
CA LEU A 140 10.16 -27.41 13.81
C LEU A 140 9.37 -28.48 13.07
N ALA A 141 9.88 -29.70 12.97
CA ALA A 141 9.18 -30.84 12.36
C ALA A 141 7.85 -31.14 13.07
N SER A 142 7.84 -31.11 14.41
CA SER A 142 6.62 -31.30 15.21
C SER A 142 5.59 -30.19 14.97
N ALA A 143 6.02 -28.94 14.85
CA ALA A 143 5.14 -27.82 14.55
C ALA A 143 4.55 -27.94 13.14
N GLN A 144 5.39 -28.22 12.15
CA GLN A 144 4.96 -28.48 10.77
C GLN A 144 3.94 -29.62 10.73
N SER A 145 4.30 -30.82 11.20
CA SER A 145 3.40 -31.99 11.24
C SER A 145 2.07 -31.69 11.93
N ARG A 146 2.11 -31.03 13.10
CA ARG A 146 0.91 -30.67 13.85
C ARG A 146 0.00 -29.75 13.05
N TYR A 147 0.52 -28.67 12.47
CA TYR A 147 -0.32 -27.68 11.80
C TYR A 147 -0.72 -28.11 10.39
N THR A 148 0.09 -28.90 9.70
CA THR A 148 -0.32 -29.65 8.49
C THR A 148 -1.50 -30.55 8.80
N SER A 149 -1.43 -31.34 9.88
CA SER A 149 -2.53 -32.20 10.32
C SER A 149 -3.80 -31.41 10.68
N VAL A 150 -3.66 -30.25 11.34
CA VAL A 150 -4.78 -29.34 11.64
C VAL A 150 -5.48 -28.85 10.37
N ILE A 151 -4.72 -28.50 9.33
CA ILE A 151 -5.25 -28.03 8.04
C ILE A 151 -5.88 -29.20 7.27
N VAL A 152 -5.11 -30.28 7.03
CA VAL A 152 -5.54 -31.43 6.22
C VAL A 152 -6.77 -32.13 6.81
N HIS A 153 -6.80 -32.43 8.11
CA HIS A 153 -7.99 -33.01 8.73
C HIS A 153 -9.11 -32.00 8.97
N GLY A 154 -8.76 -30.72 9.04
CA GLY A 154 -9.69 -29.62 9.27
C GLY A 154 -10.46 -29.17 8.03
N CYS A 155 -9.93 -29.49 6.85
CA CYS A 155 -10.38 -29.01 5.55
C CYS A 155 -10.45 -30.19 4.54
N PRO A 156 -11.32 -31.19 4.73
CA PRO A 156 -11.45 -32.27 3.77
C PRO A 156 -12.06 -31.72 2.46
N GLY A 157 -11.37 -31.90 1.32
CA GLY A 157 -11.85 -31.54 -0.01
C GLY A 157 -11.24 -30.26 -0.59
N THR A 158 -11.96 -29.61 -1.51
CA THR A 158 -11.56 -28.37 -2.17
C THR A 158 -11.55 -27.22 -1.15
N LEU A 159 -10.49 -26.41 -1.19
CA LEU A 159 -10.37 -25.27 -0.29
C LEU A 159 -11.39 -24.18 -0.65
N PRO A 160 -11.88 -23.41 0.35
CA PRO A 160 -12.50 -22.13 0.06
C PRO A 160 -11.46 -21.21 -0.58
N PRO A 161 -11.88 -20.10 -1.23
CA PRO A 161 -10.94 -19.05 -1.60
C PRO A 161 -10.08 -18.68 -0.37
N ILE A 162 -8.77 -18.80 -0.55
CA ILE A 162 -7.70 -18.45 0.40
C ILE A 162 -6.87 -17.31 -0.20
N GLY A 163 -6.28 -16.47 0.65
CA GLY A 163 -5.62 -15.24 0.19
C GLY A 163 -4.46 -15.49 -0.76
N PRO A 164 -4.01 -14.43 -1.46
CA PRO A 164 -3.05 -14.51 -2.56
C PRO A 164 -1.65 -14.99 -2.14
N ALA A 165 -1.32 -14.99 -0.84
CA ALA A 165 0.00 -15.36 -0.33
C ALA A 165 0.45 -16.83 -0.59
N CYS A 166 -0.35 -17.63 -1.30
CA CYS A 166 0.02 -18.94 -1.82
C CYS A 166 -0.21 -19.06 -3.35
N ASP A 167 0.15 -18.03 -4.13
CA ASP A 167 0.27 -17.98 -5.61
C ASP A 167 -0.78 -18.74 -6.43
N ASP A 168 -2.05 -18.79 -6.01
CA ASP A 168 -3.13 -19.64 -6.57
C ASP A 168 -2.82 -21.15 -6.69
N SER A 169 -1.60 -21.58 -6.35
CA SER A 169 -1.10 -22.96 -6.45
C SER A 169 -1.67 -23.87 -5.35
N ALA A 170 -2.14 -23.29 -4.26
CA ALA A 170 -2.72 -23.99 -3.13
C ALA A 170 -4.17 -24.44 -3.39
N ALA A 171 -4.38 -25.35 -4.36
CA ALA A 171 -5.69 -25.89 -4.71
C ALA A 171 -6.26 -26.92 -3.70
N THR A 172 -5.45 -27.44 -2.78
CA THR A 172 -5.82 -28.50 -1.82
C THR A 172 -5.36 -28.17 -0.41
N ALA A 173 -6.00 -28.75 0.61
CA ALA A 173 -5.55 -28.59 1.99
C ALA A 173 -4.09 -29.03 2.23
N SER A 174 -3.60 -30.00 1.46
CA SER A 174 -2.21 -30.45 1.50
C SER A 174 -1.26 -29.40 0.92
N THR A 175 -1.59 -28.84 -0.25
CA THR A 175 -0.75 -27.81 -0.90
C THR A 175 -0.77 -26.49 -0.14
N LEU A 176 -1.90 -26.11 0.46
CA LEU A 176 -1.98 -24.97 1.39
C LEU A 176 -1.16 -25.21 2.67
N ALA A 177 -1.27 -26.41 3.25
CA ALA A 177 -0.46 -26.74 4.42
C ALA A 177 1.03 -26.70 4.09
N ALA A 178 1.43 -27.16 2.90
CA ALA A 178 2.80 -27.05 2.42
C ALA A 178 3.21 -25.57 2.30
N CYS A 179 2.40 -24.72 1.67
CA CYS A 179 2.65 -23.27 1.57
C CYS A 179 2.84 -22.60 2.95
N ILE A 180 1.86 -22.76 3.87
CA ILE A 180 1.90 -22.14 5.22
C ILE A 180 3.10 -22.62 6.02
N THR A 181 3.46 -23.90 5.85
CA THR A 181 4.55 -24.53 6.62
C THR A 181 5.89 -24.55 5.89
N ALA A 182 5.96 -24.05 4.65
CA ALA A 182 7.18 -24.01 3.88
C ALA A 182 8.22 -23.12 4.58
N PRO A 183 9.50 -23.51 4.55
CA PRO A 183 10.57 -22.54 4.74
C PRO A 183 10.51 -21.56 3.57
N VAL A 184 10.11 -20.31 3.82
CA VAL A 184 10.15 -19.27 2.78
C VAL A 184 11.63 -18.95 2.52
N GLN A 185 12.08 -19.15 1.28
CA GLN A 185 13.45 -18.90 0.87
C GLN A 185 13.79 -17.41 0.96
N ASP A 186 15.01 -17.09 1.40
CA ASP A 186 15.58 -15.74 1.40
C ASP A 186 15.83 -15.33 -0.06
N THR A 187 14.89 -14.63 -0.69
CA THR A 187 15.22 -13.77 -1.84
C THR A 187 14.56 -12.41 -1.67
N ASP A 188 15.42 -11.39 -1.70
CA ASP A 188 15.15 -9.96 -1.63
C ASP A 188 13.90 -9.60 -2.47
N VAL A 189 12.88 -8.94 -1.91
CA VAL A 189 12.88 -7.46 -1.80
C VAL A 189 11.91 -6.96 -0.69
N GLU A 190 11.26 -7.84 0.08
CA GLU A 190 10.82 -7.56 1.45
C GLU A 190 10.96 -8.80 2.34
N THR A 191 12.21 -9.11 2.68
CA THR A 191 12.63 -10.30 3.44
C THR A 191 12.26 -10.20 4.93
N ILE A 192 10.99 -10.03 5.26
CA ILE A 192 10.52 -10.16 6.64
C ILE A 192 9.51 -11.30 6.70
N ASN A 193 10.03 -12.49 6.93
CA ASN A 193 9.30 -13.69 7.32
C ASN A 193 9.70 -14.05 8.77
N ALA A 194 9.14 -15.13 9.30
CA ALA A 194 9.48 -15.57 10.66
C ALA A 194 11.00 -15.79 10.87
N ASP A 195 11.72 -16.22 9.85
CA ASP A 195 13.13 -16.58 9.96
C ASP A 195 14.05 -15.37 9.88
N THR A 196 13.74 -14.40 9.02
CA THR A 196 14.49 -13.14 8.93
C THR A 196 14.17 -12.21 10.08
N LEU A 197 12.92 -12.16 10.54
CA LEU A 197 12.55 -11.48 11.78
C LEU A 197 13.36 -12.02 12.98
N ALA A 198 13.72 -13.31 12.97
CA ALA A 198 14.56 -13.89 14.00
C ALA A 198 16.03 -13.46 13.95
N ARG A 199 16.57 -13.17 12.75
CA ARG A 199 17.89 -12.53 12.60
C ARG A 199 17.89 -11.14 13.19
N THR A 200 16.76 -10.45 13.10
CA THR A 200 16.64 -9.05 13.51
C THR A 200 17.04 -8.81 14.97
N PHE A 201 16.92 -9.83 15.83
CA PHE A 201 17.11 -9.70 17.27
C PHE A 201 18.20 -10.59 17.87
N TYR A 202 18.96 -11.33 17.05
CA TYR A 202 20.11 -12.11 17.52
C TYR A 202 21.32 -11.84 16.62
N ASP A 203 22.39 -11.35 17.23
CA ASP A 203 23.64 -11.06 16.52
C ASP A 203 24.61 -12.25 16.62
N SER A 204 25.24 -12.52 15.48
CA SER A 204 26.57 -13.09 15.34
C SER A 204 26.79 -14.59 15.45
N ALA A 205 27.80 -14.98 14.69
CA ALA A 205 28.41 -16.30 14.60
C ALA A 205 29.23 -16.68 15.86
N ALA A 206 29.05 -16.03 17.01
CA ALA A 206 29.79 -16.28 18.24
C ALA A 206 28.97 -16.00 19.52
N PRO A 207 29.34 -16.56 20.69
CA PRO A 207 28.67 -16.27 21.97
C PRO A 207 28.88 -14.83 22.43
N VAL A 208 27.81 -14.19 22.94
CA VAL A 208 27.85 -12.84 23.49
C VAL A 208 28.31 -12.90 24.94
N THR A 209 29.43 -12.27 25.28
CA THR A 209 30.02 -12.32 26.63
C THR A 209 29.35 -11.33 27.60
N ASP A 210 28.86 -10.19 27.11
CA ASP A 210 28.20 -9.16 27.93
C ASP A 210 26.81 -9.61 28.43
N VAL A 211 26.64 -9.66 29.75
CA VAL A 211 25.40 -10.11 30.39
C VAL A 211 24.22 -9.17 30.11
N GLY A 212 24.47 -7.86 30.03
CA GLY A 212 23.47 -6.85 29.78
C GLY A 212 22.97 -6.90 28.34
N LEU A 213 23.87 -7.02 27.37
CA LEU A 213 23.55 -7.19 25.95
C LEU A 213 22.73 -8.46 25.73
N ARG A 214 23.13 -9.60 26.32
CA ARG A 214 22.32 -10.83 26.28
C ARG A 214 20.91 -10.65 26.84
N LYS A 215 20.75 -9.86 27.92
CA LYS A 215 19.42 -9.56 28.49
C LYS A 215 18.59 -8.69 27.53
N CYS A 216 19.23 -7.74 26.84
CA CYS A 216 18.62 -6.91 25.82
C CYS A 216 18.17 -7.75 24.61
N GLU A 217 19.04 -8.56 23.98
CA GLU A 217 18.71 -9.46 22.86
C GLU A 217 17.52 -10.37 23.21
N ALA A 218 17.58 -11.01 24.38
CA ALA A 218 16.52 -11.90 24.82
C ALA A 218 15.20 -11.14 25.11
N ALA A 219 15.28 -9.87 25.52
CA ALA A 219 14.10 -9.02 25.67
C ALA A 219 13.51 -8.66 24.30
N ILE A 220 14.30 -8.17 23.35
CA ILE A 220 13.87 -7.87 21.98
C ILE A 220 13.19 -9.10 21.38
N SER A 221 13.86 -10.26 21.37
CA SER A 221 13.31 -11.50 20.83
C SER A 221 11.97 -11.92 21.46
N ARG A 222 11.84 -11.83 22.80
CA ARG A 222 10.58 -12.16 23.48
C ARG A 222 9.47 -11.17 23.15
N GLN A 223 9.78 -9.88 23.14
CA GLN A 223 8.78 -8.83 23.00
C GLN A 223 8.33 -8.70 21.53
N THR A 224 9.24 -8.82 20.56
CA THR A 224 8.90 -8.85 19.12
C THR A 224 7.95 -10.00 18.80
N ARG A 225 8.24 -11.22 19.30
CA ARG A 225 7.31 -12.36 19.17
C ARG A 225 5.97 -12.12 19.86
N SER A 226 5.96 -11.47 21.03
CA SER A 226 4.71 -11.12 21.70
C SER A 226 3.91 -10.09 20.92
N TYR A 227 4.55 -9.09 20.29
CA TYR A 227 3.91 -8.07 19.49
C TYR A 227 3.27 -8.71 18.24
N LEU A 228 4.05 -9.45 17.44
CA LEU A 228 3.58 -10.21 16.29
C LEU A 228 2.40 -11.13 16.65
N GLY A 229 2.54 -11.91 17.73
CA GLY A 229 1.49 -12.83 18.18
C GLY A 229 0.20 -12.13 18.66
N ARG A 230 0.29 -10.90 19.19
CA ARG A 230 -0.89 -10.09 19.57
C ARG A 230 -1.56 -9.50 18.34
N ARG A 231 -0.78 -8.96 17.39
CA ARG A 231 -1.25 -8.40 16.13
C ARG A 231 -2.04 -9.44 15.32
N MET A 232 -1.44 -10.60 15.02
CA MET A 232 -2.11 -11.68 14.29
C MET A 232 -3.38 -12.17 15.00
N LYS A 233 -3.39 -12.27 16.34
CA LYS A 233 -4.60 -12.67 17.09
C LYS A 233 -5.72 -11.63 17.02
N ALA A 234 -5.38 -10.35 17.01
CA ALA A 234 -6.36 -9.27 16.90
C ALA A 234 -7.02 -9.27 15.51
N ILE A 235 -6.21 -9.35 14.45
CA ILE A 235 -6.66 -9.46 13.05
C ILE A 235 -7.54 -10.70 12.89
N LYS A 236 -7.03 -11.87 13.27
CA LYS A 236 -7.79 -13.14 13.25
C LYS A 236 -9.16 -13.01 13.92
N LYS A 237 -9.21 -12.43 15.13
CA LYS A 237 -10.49 -12.28 15.86
C LYS A 237 -11.46 -11.37 15.12
N CYS A 238 -10.95 -10.34 14.46
CA CYS A 238 -11.74 -9.45 13.62
C CYS A 238 -12.31 -10.21 12.42
N GLU A 239 -11.45 -10.90 11.66
CA GLU A 239 -11.87 -11.64 10.47
C GLU A 239 -12.85 -12.76 10.82
N GLU A 240 -12.67 -13.43 11.97
CA GLU A 240 -13.65 -14.39 12.49
C GLU A 240 -15.02 -13.76 12.78
N LYS A 241 -15.09 -12.49 13.18
CA LYS A 241 -16.35 -11.75 13.35
C LYS A 241 -16.93 -11.34 12.00
N GLN A 242 -16.11 -10.84 11.08
CA GLN A 242 -16.50 -10.45 9.73
C GLN A 242 -17.10 -11.66 9.00
N ALA A 243 -16.40 -12.78 9.00
CA ALA A 243 -16.84 -14.01 8.38
C ALA A 243 -18.18 -14.52 8.99
N ARG A 244 -18.40 -14.31 10.30
CA ARG A 244 -19.69 -14.63 10.97
C ARG A 244 -20.80 -13.59 10.72
N ALA A 245 -20.56 -12.59 9.88
CA ALA A 245 -21.45 -11.44 9.66
C ALA A 245 -21.81 -10.69 10.97
N VAL A 246 -20.91 -10.72 11.95
CA VAL A 246 -21.04 -9.95 13.22
C VAL A 246 -20.43 -8.56 13.07
N LEU A 247 -19.38 -8.43 12.25
CA LEU A 247 -18.78 -7.16 11.88
C LEU A 247 -19.26 -6.79 10.47
N PRO A 248 -19.85 -5.60 10.25
CA PRO A 248 -20.41 -5.21 8.96
C PRO A 248 -19.35 -4.77 7.93
N GLY A 249 -18.15 -4.39 8.38
CA GLY A 249 -17.08 -3.87 7.53
C GLY A 249 -15.81 -4.73 7.56
N PRO A 250 -14.80 -4.34 6.78
CA PRO A 250 -13.54 -5.06 6.70
C PRO A 250 -12.65 -4.89 7.93
N CYS A 251 -11.71 -5.82 8.06
CA CYS A 251 -10.67 -5.83 9.09
C CYS A 251 -9.36 -5.26 8.55
N PRO A 252 -8.53 -4.61 9.38
CA PRO A 252 -8.70 -4.33 10.82
C PRO A 252 -9.83 -3.33 11.12
N ASP A 253 -10.58 -3.52 12.21
CA ASP A 253 -11.52 -2.50 12.72
C ASP A 253 -10.83 -1.54 13.71
N ALA A 254 -11.52 -0.50 14.18
CA ALA A 254 -10.98 0.44 15.16
C ALA A 254 -10.54 -0.25 16.47
N THR A 255 -11.16 -1.38 16.86
CA THR A 255 -10.75 -2.16 18.04
C THR A 255 -9.42 -2.88 17.80
N VAL A 256 -9.20 -3.34 16.57
CA VAL A 256 -7.94 -3.96 16.15
C VAL A 256 -6.80 -2.94 16.14
N ILE A 257 -7.02 -1.73 15.60
CA ILE A 257 -6.00 -0.66 15.65
C ILE A 257 -5.64 -0.30 17.09
N ALA A 258 -6.63 -0.10 17.96
CA ALA A 258 -6.36 0.16 19.38
C ALA A 258 -5.59 -0.99 20.05
N ALA A 259 -5.81 -2.24 19.61
CA ALA A 259 -5.04 -3.39 20.09
C ALA A 259 -3.59 -3.40 19.56
N PHE A 260 -3.35 -2.87 18.36
CA PHE A 260 -2.00 -2.67 17.81
C PHE A 260 -1.22 -1.67 18.64
N ASP A 261 -1.82 -0.52 18.96
CA ASP A 261 -1.20 0.52 19.80
C ASP A 261 -0.80 -0.03 21.16
N VAL A 262 -1.72 -0.72 21.85
CA VAL A 262 -1.43 -1.34 23.15
C VAL A 262 -0.31 -2.37 23.05
N ALA A 263 -0.24 -3.14 21.96
CA ALA A 263 0.82 -4.12 21.75
C ALA A 263 2.17 -3.43 21.51
N ARG A 264 2.19 -2.34 20.73
CA ARG A 264 3.37 -1.54 20.45
C ARG A 264 3.89 -0.84 21.69
N THR A 265 3.06 -0.16 22.47
CA THR A 265 3.48 0.51 23.71
C THR A 265 4.15 -0.47 24.68
N LYS A 266 3.66 -1.70 24.75
CA LYS A 266 4.27 -2.77 25.57
C LYS A 266 5.64 -3.19 25.05
N LEU A 267 5.81 -3.30 23.73
CA LEU A 267 7.09 -3.60 23.10
C LEU A 267 8.10 -2.49 23.41
N ASP A 268 7.75 -1.23 23.10
CA ASP A 268 8.59 -0.05 23.32
C ASP A 268 9.04 0.06 24.78
N THR A 269 8.08 0.04 25.72
CA THR A 269 8.36 0.13 27.16
C THR A 269 9.30 -0.98 27.63
N ALA A 270 9.14 -2.19 27.10
CA ALA A 270 9.97 -3.31 27.50
C ALA A 270 11.40 -3.19 26.94
N ILE A 271 11.57 -2.74 25.70
CA ILE A 271 12.90 -2.57 25.09
C ILE A 271 13.68 -1.47 25.81
N ARG A 272 13.06 -0.31 26.02
CA ARG A 272 13.69 0.81 26.76
C ARG A 272 14.09 0.42 28.19
N LYS A 273 13.38 -0.54 28.80
CA LYS A 273 13.71 -1.06 30.13
C LYS A 273 14.93 -1.98 30.14
N PHE A 274 15.13 -2.80 29.11
CA PHE A 274 16.14 -3.86 29.10
C PHE A 274 17.38 -3.55 28.24
N CYS A 275 17.28 -2.56 27.38
CA CYS A 275 18.34 -2.12 26.48
C CYS A 275 18.69 -0.66 26.83
N SER A 276 19.96 -0.33 26.95
CA SER A 276 20.46 1.05 27.12
C SER A 276 21.12 1.54 25.83
N GLU A 277 21.15 2.85 25.61
CA GLU A 277 21.85 3.46 24.46
C GLU A 277 23.31 2.99 24.39
N THR A 278 24.04 2.92 25.51
CA THR A 278 25.43 2.45 25.52
C THR A 278 25.58 0.99 25.09
N GLN A 279 24.64 0.11 25.47
CA GLN A 279 24.65 -1.28 25.00
C GLN A 279 24.39 -1.40 23.51
N LEU A 280 23.63 -0.45 22.96
CA LEU A 280 23.28 -0.37 21.55
C LEU A 280 24.25 0.52 20.74
N ALA A 281 25.14 1.28 21.39
CA ALA A 281 26.03 2.25 20.76
C ALA A 281 27.53 1.99 21.01
N GLY A 282 27.90 1.14 21.98
CA GLY A 282 29.28 0.89 22.38
C GLY A 282 30.09 0.05 21.38
N THR A 283 31.37 0.39 21.21
CA THR A 283 32.38 -0.20 20.31
C THR A 283 32.32 -1.73 20.18
N MET A 284 31.64 -2.21 19.14
CA MET A 284 31.92 -3.44 18.43
C MET A 284 31.88 -3.11 16.93
N PRO A 285 32.70 -3.75 16.07
CA PRO A 285 32.46 -3.65 14.65
C PRO A 285 31.05 -4.22 14.41
N GLU A 286 30.13 -3.31 14.09
CA GLU A 286 28.80 -3.59 13.58
C GLU A 286 27.87 -4.33 14.58
N LEU A 287 27.00 -3.58 15.28
CA LEU A 287 25.70 -4.12 15.67
C LEU A 287 24.94 -4.44 14.37
N LYS A 288 25.19 -5.64 13.86
CA LYS A 288 24.54 -6.23 12.70
C LYS A 288 23.18 -6.73 13.15
N PHE A 289 22.19 -5.84 13.26
CA PHE A 289 20.80 -6.21 13.55
C PHE A 289 20.14 -7.04 12.43
N GLY A 290 20.90 -7.72 11.58
CA GLY A 290 20.45 -8.39 10.38
C GLY A 290 19.82 -7.43 9.39
N VAL A 291 19.70 -7.88 8.15
CA VAL A 291 18.63 -7.36 7.29
C VAL A 291 17.30 -7.74 7.98
N PRO A 292 16.37 -6.77 8.20
CA PRO A 292 16.30 -5.44 7.59
C PRO A 292 16.78 -4.26 8.45
N CYS A 293 17.17 -4.45 9.71
CA CYS A 293 17.48 -3.32 10.62
C CYS A 293 18.84 -2.65 10.37
N GLU A 294 19.78 -3.35 9.73
CA GLU A 294 21.06 -2.79 9.32
C GLU A 294 20.93 -1.70 8.23
N SER A 295 19.81 -1.72 7.49
CA SER A 295 19.49 -0.74 6.44
C SER A 295 19.05 0.61 7.01
N TYR A 296 18.57 0.68 8.26
CA TYR A 296 18.05 1.91 8.87
C TYR A 296 19.20 2.85 9.30
N LYS A 297 19.93 3.39 8.32
CA LYS A 297 20.79 4.57 8.51
C LYS A 297 19.93 5.83 8.47
N LEU A 298 20.51 7.02 8.59
CA LEU A 298 19.78 8.29 8.66
C LEU A 298 18.88 8.50 7.43
N VAL A 299 17.64 8.03 7.55
CA VAL A 299 16.58 8.12 6.54
C VAL A 299 15.58 9.22 6.86
N THR A 300 15.58 9.74 8.09
CA THR A 300 14.62 10.75 8.55
C THR A 300 15.33 12.03 9.00
N TYR A 301 14.81 13.19 8.61
CA TYR A 301 15.29 14.53 8.99
C TYR A 301 14.12 15.46 9.33
N LYS A 302 14.36 16.39 10.28
CA LYS A 302 13.44 17.49 10.64
C LYS A 302 14.25 18.74 11.03
N ARG A 303 13.96 19.89 10.42
CA ARG A 303 14.65 21.17 10.62
C ARG A 303 14.32 21.81 11.99
N GLY A 304 15.33 22.22 12.75
CA GLY A 304 15.24 22.77 14.12
C GLY A 304 16.61 22.91 14.79
N PRO A 305 16.74 23.22 16.11
CA PRO A 305 18.02 23.22 16.81
C PRO A 305 18.66 21.84 16.62
N MET A 306 19.71 21.84 15.79
CA MET A 306 20.29 20.64 15.21
C MET A 306 20.68 19.65 16.30
N ASN A 307 20.13 18.43 16.26
CA ASN A 307 20.97 17.28 16.51
C ASN A 307 21.36 16.74 15.15
N ALA A 308 22.56 17.13 14.71
CA ALA A 308 23.26 16.38 13.68
C ALA A 308 23.17 14.89 14.05
N ASN A 309 22.56 14.08 13.18
CA ASN A 309 22.74 12.63 13.14
C ASN A 309 22.61 11.85 14.47
N ALA A 310 21.40 11.72 15.03
CA ALA A 310 21.02 10.51 15.78
C ALA A 310 19.53 10.56 16.19
N ILE A 311 18.67 9.89 15.43
CA ILE A 311 17.57 9.18 16.11
C ILE A 311 18.27 8.27 17.13
N PRO A 312 17.92 8.32 18.44
CA PRO A 312 18.49 7.44 19.44
C PRO A 312 18.53 5.99 18.93
N VAL A 313 19.59 5.23 19.22
CA VAL A 313 19.74 3.89 18.64
C VAL A 313 18.55 3.00 19.03
N GLN A 314 18.00 3.21 20.24
CA GLN A 314 16.78 2.55 20.69
C GLN A 314 15.58 2.84 19.78
N ASP A 315 15.39 4.09 19.38
CA ASP A 315 14.23 4.49 18.58
C ASP A 315 14.30 3.88 17.17
N ARG A 316 15.49 3.85 16.56
CA ARG A 316 15.71 3.16 15.28
C ARG A 316 15.43 1.67 15.38
N LEU A 317 15.95 1.03 16.42
CA LEU A 317 15.75 -0.38 16.66
C LEU A 317 14.26 -0.70 16.86
N ILE A 318 13.57 0.06 17.72
CA ILE A 318 12.15 -0.13 18.03
C ILE A 318 11.30 0.04 16.77
N ARG A 319 11.56 1.08 15.97
CA ARG A 319 10.90 1.28 14.67
C ARG A 319 11.07 0.06 13.77
N CYS A 320 12.31 -0.33 13.51
CA CYS A 320 12.59 -1.40 12.57
C CYS A 320 11.89 -2.71 12.99
N ILE A 321 11.99 -3.11 14.26
CA ILE A 321 11.34 -4.35 14.71
C ILE A 321 9.80 -4.25 14.70
N THR A 322 9.20 -3.07 14.92
CA THR A 322 7.74 -2.91 14.85
C THR A 322 7.25 -3.03 13.43
N ASP A 323 7.95 -2.39 12.50
CA ASP A 323 7.59 -2.37 11.08
C ASP A 323 7.78 -3.77 10.49
N ALA A 324 8.90 -4.41 10.84
CA ALA A 324 9.20 -5.79 10.47
C ALA A 324 8.14 -6.77 10.98
N ALA A 325 7.84 -6.73 12.27
CA ALA A 325 6.86 -7.63 12.85
C ALA A 325 5.42 -7.35 12.36
N ALA A 326 5.09 -6.09 12.04
CA ALA A 326 3.82 -5.73 11.42
C ALA A 326 3.72 -6.35 10.03
N GLY A 327 4.73 -6.19 9.17
CA GLY A 327 4.71 -6.76 7.82
C GLY A 327 4.62 -8.28 7.78
N VAL A 328 5.32 -8.98 8.67
CA VAL A 328 5.15 -10.44 8.80
C VAL A 328 3.73 -10.78 9.22
N ALA A 329 3.18 -10.09 10.23
CA ALA A 329 1.86 -10.39 10.75
C ALA A 329 0.77 -10.16 9.70
N ASP A 330 0.86 -9.05 8.96
CA ASP A 330 -0.14 -8.66 7.97
C ASP A 330 -0.12 -9.63 6.78
N ARG A 331 1.07 -9.95 6.23
CA ARG A 331 1.23 -10.99 5.19
C ARG A 331 0.69 -12.36 5.61
N MET A 332 1.00 -12.79 6.83
CA MET A 332 0.55 -14.10 7.32
C MET A 332 -0.97 -14.16 7.49
N MET A 333 -1.60 -13.06 7.89
CA MET A 333 -3.04 -13.02 8.12
C MET A 333 -3.88 -12.89 6.85
N ASP A 334 -3.28 -12.50 5.73
CA ASP A 334 -3.95 -12.50 4.42
C ASP A 334 -4.24 -13.92 3.90
N ILE A 335 -3.41 -14.92 4.25
CA ILE A 335 -3.59 -16.34 3.85
C ILE A 335 -4.99 -16.93 4.23
N PRO A 336 -5.42 -16.90 5.50
CA PRO A 336 -6.62 -17.61 5.95
C PRO A 336 -7.96 -17.05 5.47
N TYR A 337 -8.01 -15.78 5.03
CA TYR A 337 -9.25 -15.09 4.76
C TYR A 337 -9.17 -14.35 3.42
N VAL A 338 -9.82 -14.90 2.39
CA VAL A 338 -10.22 -14.07 1.25
C VAL A 338 -11.45 -13.30 1.66
N ASP A 339 -11.44 -12.04 1.29
CA ASP A 339 -12.62 -11.21 1.10
C ASP A 339 -13.81 -12.05 0.57
N PRO A 340 -15.00 -12.02 1.19
CA PRO A 340 -16.15 -12.86 0.84
C PRO A 340 -16.69 -12.71 -0.60
N GLU A 341 -16.04 -11.96 -1.48
CA GLU A 341 -16.35 -11.79 -2.90
C GLU A 341 -15.94 -13.02 -3.74
N SER A 342 -16.36 -14.20 -3.31
CA SER A 342 -16.19 -15.46 -4.04
C SER A 342 -17.18 -15.55 -5.21
N SER A 343 -16.93 -14.79 -6.28
CA SER A 343 -17.12 -15.17 -7.70
C SER A 343 -17.30 -13.94 -8.59
N ASP A 344 -18.43 -13.24 -8.49
CA ASP A 344 -18.87 -12.30 -9.57
C ASP A 344 -18.38 -10.86 -9.41
N PHE A 345 -17.91 -10.48 -8.22
CA PHE A 345 -17.44 -9.12 -7.90
C PHE A 345 -16.00 -9.10 -7.36
N ARG A 346 -15.17 -10.09 -7.71
CA ARG A 346 -13.82 -10.32 -7.12
C ARG A 346 -12.88 -9.11 -7.12
N SER A 347 -13.05 -8.16 -8.04
CA SER A 347 -12.22 -6.95 -8.11
C SER A 347 -12.73 -5.80 -7.22
N GLY A 348 -13.76 -6.05 -6.42
CA GLY A 348 -14.41 -5.06 -5.59
C GLY A 348 -15.28 -4.08 -6.38
N VAL A 349 -15.67 -3.04 -5.67
CA VAL A 349 -16.44 -1.91 -6.19
C VAL A 349 -15.68 -0.62 -5.91
N ALA A 350 -15.93 0.40 -6.72
CA ALA A 350 -15.40 1.73 -6.48
C ALA A 350 -16.41 2.81 -6.87
N ALA A 351 -16.25 4.00 -6.32
CA ALA A 351 -16.94 5.19 -6.79
C ALA A 351 -15.95 6.35 -6.78
N GLY A 352 -16.12 7.33 -7.66
CA GLY A 352 -15.13 8.38 -7.86
C GLY A 352 -15.57 9.45 -8.84
N ASP A 353 -14.65 10.38 -9.13
CA ASP A 353 -14.89 11.56 -9.97
C ASP A 353 -16.25 12.22 -9.66
N GLY A 354 -16.46 12.49 -8.37
CA GLY A 354 -17.68 13.06 -7.83
C GLY A 354 -17.87 14.52 -8.28
N SER A 355 -19.12 14.88 -8.54
CA SER A 355 -19.60 16.25 -8.62
C SER A 355 -20.63 16.48 -7.50
N PRO A 356 -21.01 17.73 -7.20
CA PRO A 356 -22.06 18.00 -6.22
C PRO A 356 -23.36 17.25 -6.48
N ASP A 357 -23.63 16.88 -7.72
CA ASP A 357 -24.88 16.26 -8.16
C ASP A 357 -24.72 14.86 -8.77
N GLY A 358 -23.53 14.25 -8.70
CA GLY A 358 -23.29 12.98 -9.37
C GLY A 358 -21.93 12.34 -9.06
N ALA A 359 -21.74 11.12 -9.56
CA ALA A 359 -20.47 10.39 -9.46
C ALA A 359 -20.41 9.25 -10.48
N ILE A 360 -19.21 8.69 -10.67
CA ILE A 360 -18.99 7.45 -11.41
C ILE A 360 -18.95 6.29 -10.44
N PHE A 361 -19.73 5.24 -10.70
CA PHE A 361 -19.72 3.99 -9.96
C PHE A 361 -19.11 2.89 -10.83
N TRP A 362 -18.26 2.07 -10.23
CA TRP A 362 -17.44 1.07 -10.91
C TRP A 362 -17.53 -0.30 -10.23
N THR A 363 -17.53 -1.35 -11.04
CA THR A 363 -17.29 -2.74 -10.63
C THR A 363 -16.75 -3.54 -11.82
N ARG A 364 -16.22 -4.75 -11.59
CA ARG A 364 -15.91 -5.73 -12.65
C ARG A 364 -16.83 -6.94 -12.58
N LEU A 365 -17.30 -7.41 -13.74
CA LEU A 365 -18.19 -8.56 -13.96
C LEU A 365 -17.54 -9.56 -14.96
N PRO A 366 -16.56 -10.38 -14.53
CA PRO A 366 -15.75 -11.22 -15.43
C PRO A 366 -16.51 -12.19 -16.31
N ASP A 367 -17.65 -12.72 -15.83
CA ASP A 367 -18.37 -13.84 -16.47
C ASP A 367 -19.84 -13.51 -16.79
N SER A 368 -20.22 -12.22 -16.76
CA SER A 368 -21.62 -11.84 -16.90
C SER A 368 -22.05 -11.59 -18.34
N THR A 369 -23.09 -12.31 -18.77
CA THR A 369 -23.84 -12.02 -20.01
C THR A 369 -25.11 -11.19 -19.77
N MET A 370 -25.53 -11.02 -18.51
CA MET A 370 -26.80 -10.38 -18.14
C MET A 370 -26.62 -8.98 -17.52
N GLY A 371 -25.39 -8.54 -17.26
CA GLY A 371 -25.10 -7.31 -16.55
C GLY A 371 -25.41 -7.39 -15.05
N ALA A 372 -25.64 -6.24 -14.43
CA ALA A 372 -25.99 -6.09 -13.01
C ALA A 372 -26.96 -4.92 -12.81
N PHE A 373 -27.44 -4.77 -11.58
CA PHE A 373 -28.16 -3.58 -11.14
C PHE A 373 -27.36 -2.85 -10.08
N LEU A 374 -27.22 -1.54 -10.22
CA LEU A 374 -26.64 -0.63 -9.24
C LEU A 374 -27.77 -0.03 -8.39
N ASP A 375 -27.68 -0.26 -7.07
CA ASP A 375 -28.50 0.44 -6.08
C ASP A 375 -27.67 1.58 -5.47
N VAL A 376 -28.24 2.77 -5.38
CA VAL A 376 -27.66 3.91 -4.65
C VAL A 376 -28.72 4.45 -3.69
N VAL A 377 -28.38 4.58 -2.41
CA VAL A 377 -29.32 4.94 -1.33
C VAL A 377 -28.71 5.96 -0.37
N LEU A 378 -29.57 6.69 0.33
CA LEU A 378 -29.19 7.46 1.51
C LEU A 378 -29.11 6.52 2.73
N GLY A 379 -27.97 6.50 3.41
CA GLY A 379 -27.74 5.67 4.60
C GLY A 379 -27.22 4.25 4.30
N ALA A 380 -26.65 3.60 5.33
CA ALA A 380 -25.81 2.41 5.17
C ALA A 380 -26.54 1.06 5.07
N ASP A 381 -27.84 1.01 5.35
CA ASP A 381 -28.58 -0.24 5.53
C ASP A 381 -29.52 -0.62 4.37
N PHE A 382 -29.53 0.18 3.29
CA PHE A 382 -30.41 -0.01 2.11
C PHE A 382 -31.90 -0.10 2.45
N THR A 383 -32.33 0.51 3.56
CA THR A 383 -33.75 0.67 3.90
C THR A 383 -34.37 1.94 3.32
N GLY A 384 -33.52 2.92 2.96
CA GLY A 384 -33.93 4.16 2.32
C GLY A 384 -34.33 4.00 0.85
N PRO A 385 -35.00 5.01 0.25
CA PRO A 385 -35.36 4.99 -1.15
C PRO A 385 -34.12 5.01 -2.05
N LEU A 386 -34.22 4.33 -3.19
CA LEU A 386 -33.22 4.40 -4.24
C LEU A 386 -33.18 5.81 -4.83
N VAL A 387 -31.98 6.33 -5.08
CA VAL A 387 -31.78 7.52 -5.91
C VAL A 387 -32.40 7.24 -7.28
N GLY A 388 -33.28 8.14 -7.74
CA GLY A 388 -34.03 7.96 -8.99
C GLY A 388 -35.20 6.96 -8.91
N GLY A 389 -35.48 6.37 -7.75
CA GLY A 389 -36.66 5.52 -7.49
C GLY A 389 -36.58 4.08 -7.99
N THR A 390 -35.59 3.73 -8.83
CA THR A 390 -35.41 2.38 -9.37
C THR A 390 -33.94 1.99 -9.47
N PRO A 391 -33.58 0.69 -9.38
CA PRO A 391 -32.21 0.24 -9.61
C PRO A 391 -31.73 0.59 -11.01
N VAL A 392 -30.46 0.97 -11.15
CA VAL A 392 -29.86 1.33 -12.43
C VAL A 392 -29.30 0.09 -13.09
N ALA A 393 -29.82 -0.31 -14.26
CA ALA A 393 -29.26 -1.40 -15.03
C ALA A 393 -27.87 -1.02 -15.59
N VAL A 394 -26.91 -1.93 -15.47
CA VAL A 394 -25.53 -1.72 -15.93
C VAL A 394 -24.98 -2.98 -16.61
N SER A 395 -24.10 -2.79 -17.58
CA SER A 395 -23.41 -3.86 -18.30
C SER A 395 -22.02 -3.38 -18.69
N SER A 396 -21.09 -4.32 -18.86
CA SER A 396 -19.75 -4.01 -19.38
C SER A 396 -19.81 -3.79 -20.88
N ASN A 397 -18.88 -2.98 -21.41
CA ASN A 397 -18.70 -2.92 -22.86
C ASN A 397 -17.86 -4.12 -23.33
N PRO A 398 -18.11 -4.63 -24.55
CA PRO A 398 -17.22 -5.63 -25.15
C PRO A 398 -15.77 -5.13 -25.21
N GLY A 399 -14.83 -5.92 -24.66
CA GLY A 399 -13.40 -5.58 -24.67
C GLY A 399 -12.90 -4.77 -23.47
N ASP A 400 -13.77 -4.41 -22.52
CA ASP A 400 -13.40 -3.70 -21.27
C ASP A 400 -13.16 -4.67 -20.10
N ASP A 401 -12.81 -5.92 -20.41
CA ASP A 401 -12.49 -6.95 -19.41
C ASP A 401 -13.57 -7.13 -18.32
N GLY A 402 -14.84 -6.98 -18.70
CA GLY A 402 -15.97 -7.07 -17.78
C GLY A 402 -16.12 -5.87 -16.84
N ALA A 403 -15.27 -4.84 -16.93
CA ALA A 403 -15.42 -3.62 -16.16
C ALA A 403 -16.69 -2.87 -16.56
N VAL A 404 -17.34 -2.28 -15.56
CA VAL A 404 -18.58 -1.54 -15.68
C VAL A 404 -18.34 -0.17 -15.07
N LYS A 405 -18.67 0.88 -15.82
CA LYS A 405 -18.70 2.26 -15.33
C LYS A 405 -20.06 2.87 -15.55
N LYS A 406 -20.63 3.47 -14.51
CA LYS A 406 -21.92 4.16 -14.60
C LYS A 406 -21.87 5.52 -13.94
N ALA A 407 -22.08 6.56 -14.74
CA ALA A 407 -22.40 7.88 -14.23
C ALA A 407 -23.83 7.88 -13.68
N VAL A 408 -23.99 8.34 -12.43
CA VAL A 408 -25.28 8.61 -11.79
C VAL A 408 -25.33 10.11 -11.50
N THR A 409 -26.46 10.74 -11.82
CA THR A 409 -26.74 12.16 -11.58
C THR A 409 -27.95 12.31 -10.66
N GLY A 410 -28.25 13.53 -10.23
CA GLY A 410 -29.36 13.82 -9.30
C GLY A 410 -29.05 13.46 -7.85
N LEU A 411 -27.76 13.32 -7.51
CA LEU A 411 -27.31 13.23 -6.12
C LEU A 411 -27.41 14.62 -5.45
N SER A 412 -27.48 14.63 -4.12
CA SER A 412 -27.43 15.86 -3.34
C SER A 412 -25.97 16.20 -2.98
N PRO A 413 -25.57 17.48 -2.97
CA PRO A 413 -24.22 17.89 -2.58
C PRO A 413 -23.88 17.54 -1.13
N GLY A 414 -22.59 17.30 -0.83
CA GLY A 414 -22.10 17.09 0.54
C GLY A 414 -22.78 15.94 1.27
N THR A 415 -23.22 14.91 0.55
CA THR A 415 -24.13 13.87 1.06
C THR A 415 -23.46 12.50 1.01
N VAL A 416 -23.62 11.74 2.09
CA VAL A 416 -23.13 10.36 2.19
C VAL A 416 -24.15 9.41 1.55
N TYR A 417 -23.68 8.65 0.56
CA TYR A 417 -24.42 7.59 -0.10
C TYR A 417 -23.79 6.23 0.17
N SER A 418 -24.64 5.21 0.22
CA SER A 418 -24.20 3.83 0.10
C SER A 418 -24.65 3.25 -1.23
N TYR A 419 -23.84 2.36 -1.79
CA TYR A 419 -24.13 1.73 -3.07
C TYR A 419 -23.72 0.27 -3.09
N ARG A 420 -24.37 -0.52 -3.96
CA ARG A 420 -24.00 -1.91 -4.22
C ARG A 420 -24.42 -2.31 -5.62
N PHE A 421 -23.72 -3.29 -6.18
CA PHE A 421 -24.10 -3.96 -7.41
C PHE A 421 -24.77 -5.31 -7.09
N ARG A 422 -25.75 -5.70 -7.91
CA ARG A 422 -26.49 -6.96 -7.76
C ARG A 422 -26.57 -7.71 -9.08
N GLN A 423 -26.29 -9.00 -9.03
CA GLN A 423 -26.42 -9.91 -10.16
C GLN A 423 -27.21 -11.15 -9.72
N GLY A 424 -28.47 -11.25 -10.17
CA GLY A 424 -29.40 -12.27 -9.67
C GLY A 424 -29.59 -12.15 -8.16
N THR A 425 -29.25 -13.21 -7.43
CA THR A 425 -29.31 -13.26 -5.95
C THR A 425 -28.02 -12.81 -5.27
N LYS A 426 -26.94 -12.57 -6.03
CA LYS A 426 -25.65 -12.14 -5.50
C LYS A 426 -25.59 -10.61 -5.42
N SER A 427 -24.90 -10.11 -4.40
CA SER A 427 -24.63 -8.68 -4.20
C SER A 427 -23.14 -8.48 -3.99
N SER A 428 -22.60 -7.36 -4.48
CA SER A 428 -21.27 -6.89 -4.11
C SER A 428 -21.21 -6.50 -2.64
N ARG A 429 -20.02 -6.20 -2.13
CA ARG A 429 -19.87 -5.37 -0.93
C ARG A 429 -20.63 -4.05 -1.07
N VAL A 430 -21.00 -3.49 0.07
CA VAL A 430 -21.55 -2.13 0.15
C VAL A 430 -20.40 -1.16 0.08
N GLY A 431 -20.45 -0.25 -0.90
CA GLY A 431 -19.56 0.90 -0.95
C GLY A 431 -20.17 2.14 -0.31
N ARG A 432 -19.31 3.11 0.01
CA ARG A 432 -19.64 4.44 0.54
C ARG A 432 -19.05 5.50 -0.39
N LEU A 433 -19.83 6.53 -0.67
CA LEU A 433 -19.43 7.71 -1.43
C LEU A 433 -19.89 8.96 -0.68
N VAL A 434 -19.07 10.01 -0.67
CA VAL A 434 -19.51 11.36 -0.32
C VAL A 434 -19.44 12.23 -1.55
N THR A 435 -20.57 12.83 -1.95
CA THR A 435 -20.56 13.83 -3.02
C THR A 435 -19.88 15.10 -2.54
N PRO A 436 -19.06 15.77 -3.37
CA PRO A 436 -18.51 17.05 -3.01
C PRO A 436 -19.58 18.06 -2.59
N PRO A 437 -19.33 18.91 -1.58
CA PRO A 437 -20.20 20.04 -1.28
C PRO A 437 -20.27 21.01 -2.47
N SER A 438 -21.36 21.77 -2.59
CA SER A 438 -21.49 22.80 -3.63
C SER A 438 -20.34 23.81 -3.56
N PRO A 439 -19.83 24.35 -4.68
CA PRO A 439 -18.66 25.24 -4.71
C PRO A 439 -18.74 26.51 -3.84
N SER A 440 -19.95 26.91 -3.44
CA SER A 440 -20.21 28.06 -2.56
C SER A 440 -20.33 27.70 -1.07
N THR A 441 -20.33 26.41 -0.74
CA THR A 441 -20.52 25.92 0.62
C THR A 441 -19.18 25.78 1.31
N GLU A 442 -18.99 26.48 2.42
CA GLU A 442 -17.85 26.27 3.30
C GLU A 442 -18.05 24.96 4.08
N ALA A 443 -17.30 23.93 3.71
CA ALA A 443 -17.41 22.60 4.28
C ALA A 443 -16.01 22.01 4.51
N PRO A 444 -15.80 21.29 5.63
CA PRO A 444 -14.50 20.72 5.94
C PRO A 444 -14.07 19.71 4.87
N VAL A 445 -12.77 19.66 4.62
CA VAL A 445 -12.13 18.66 3.75
C VAL A 445 -11.56 17.58 4.63
N ARG A 446 -11.92 16.31 4.37
CA ARG A 446 -11.41 15.12 5.08
C ARG A 446 -10.99 14.07 4.07
N LEU A 447 -9.81 14.22 3.49
CA LEU A 447 -9.33 13.35 2.41
C LEU A 447 -8.11 12.54 2.86
N GLY A 448 -7.75 11.52 2.09
CA GLY A 448 -6.43 10.87 2.17
C GLY A 448 -5.72 10.88 0.83
N TRP A 449 -4.38 10.80 0.80
CA TRP A 449 -3.62 10.55 -0.42
C TRP A 449 -2.37 9.69 -0.21
N SER A 450 -1.95 9.03 -1.29
CA SER A 450 -0.63 8.43 -1.55
C SER A 450 -0.61 7.85 -2.98
N GLY A 451 0.47 7.16 -3.34
CA GLY A 451 0.68 6.49 -4.63
C GLY A 451 1.52 5.22 -4.49
N ASP A 452 2.09 4.75 -5.60
CA ASP A 452 3.18 3.76 -5.62
C ASP A 452 2.76 2.40 -5.03
N SER A 453 1.87 1.72 -5.74
CA SER A 453 1.19 0.48 -5.34
C SER A 453 1.63 -0.73 -6.17
N ASN A 454 2.86 -1.17 -6.00
CA ASN A 454 3.40 -2.32 -6.70
C ASN A 454 2.87 -3.65 -6.11
N ALA A 455 2.20 -4.45 -6.94
CA ALA A 455 1.61 -5.74 -6.57
C ALA A 455 2.59 -6.69 -5.85
N PHE A 456 3.90 -6.57 -6.11
CA PHE A 456 4.93 -7.37 -5.46
C PHE A 456 5.02 -7.11 -3.94
N PHE A 457 4.65 -5.92 -3.48
CA PHE A 457 4.76 -5.50 -2.08
C PHE A 457 3.48 -5.71 -1.27
N ARG A 458 2.47 -6.38 -1.84
CA ARG A 458 1.24 -6.72 -1.13
C ARG A 458 1.50 -7.51 0.16
N PRO A 459 0.66 -7.35 1.20
CA PRO A 459 -0.55 -6.54 1.21
C PRO A 459 -0.32 -5.05 1.52
N PHE A 460 -1.13 -4.19 0.91
CA PHE A 460 -1.11 -2.72 1.06
C PHE A 460 -1.77 -2.21 2.36
N SER A 461 -1.50 -2.91 3.46
CA SER A 461 -2.12 -2.72 4.79
C SER A 461 -2.06 -1.30 5.38
N VAL A 462 -1.19 -0.42 4.87
CA VAL A 462 -1.17 1.00 5.29
C VAL A 462 -2.45 1.74 4.89
N LEU A 463 -3.13 1.31 3.81
CA LEU A 463 -4.39 1.89 3.34
C LEU A 463 -5.55 1.74 4.34
N ASP A 464 -5.52 0.72 5.20
CA ASP A 464 -6.52 0.54 6.25
C ASP A 464 -6.59 1.72 7.23
N LEU A 465 -5.49 2.45 7.37
CA LEU A 465 -5.39 3.60 8.26
C LEU A 465 -6.14 4.83 7.75
N LEU A 466 -6.43 4.89 6.43
CA LEU A 466 -7.31 5.90 5.84
C LEU A 466 -8.78 5.51 5.88
N ARG A 467 -9.05 4.20 5.74
CA ARG A 467 -10.41 3.68 5.76
C ARG A 467 -11.12 3.94 7.10
N LEU A 468 -10.41 3.76 8.21
CA LEU A 468 -10.99 3.79 9.56
C LEU A 468 -11.46 5.16 10.07
N PRO A 469 -10.75 6.28 9.85
CA PRO A 469 -11.31 7.61 10.14
C PRO A 469 -12.47 7.99 9.20
N ALA A 470 -12.79 7.14 8.19
CA ALA A 470 -13.83 7.35 7.19
C ALA A 470 -13.63 8.65 6.40
N VAL A 471 -12.47 8.79 5.76
CA VAL A 471 -12.21 9.89 4.81
C VAL A 471 -13.34 9.98 3.78
N ASP A 472 -13.67 11.20 3.36
CA ASP A 472 -14.76 11.45 2.42
C ASP A 472 -14.34 11.10 0.99
N ALA A 473 -13.06 11.24 0.69
CA ALA A 473 -12.46 10.80 -0.57
C ALA A 473 -10.96 10.47 -0.42
N TRP A 474 -10.46 9.72 -1.39
CA TRP A 474 -9.08 9.23 -1.50
C TRP A 474 -8.50 9.72 -2.83
N LEU A 475 -7.33 10.35 -2.74
CA LEU A 475 -6.55 10.81 -3.88
C LEU A 475 -5.49 9.75 -4.17
N PHE A 476 -5.59 9.09 -5.32
CA PHE A 476 -4.63 8.06 -5.74
C PHE A 476 -3.73 8.68 -6.81
N ILE A 477 -2.52 9.06 -6.43
CA ILE A 477 -1.63 9.86 -7.26
C ILE A 477 -0.50 8.95 -7.75
N GLY A 478 -0.51 8.60 -9.03
CA GLY A 478 0.57 7.86 -9.67
C GLY A 478 0.68 6.39 -9.28
N ASP A 479 1.31 5.61 -10.15
CA ASP A 479 1.77 4.25 -9.87
C ASP A 479 0.70 3.36 -9.22
N THR A 480 -0.52 3.49 -9.72
CA THR A 480 -1.69 2.72 -9.33
C THR A 480 -1.59 1.26 -9.77
N ILE A 481 -0.65 0.99 -10.68
CA ILE A 481 -0.11 -0.31 -11.07
C ILE A 481 1.38 -0.17 -11.37
N TYR A 482 2.10 -1.29 -11.34
CA TYR A 482 3.43 -1.41 -11.94
C TYR A 482 3.33 -2.32 -13.16
N GLY A 483 2.89 -1.71 -14.26
CA GLY A 483 2.57 -2.38 -15.52
C GLY A 483 3.75 -3.14 -16.12
N ASP A 484 4.95 -2.67 -15.84
CA ASP A 484 6.24 -3.09 -16.37
C ASP A 484 7.08 -3.93 -15.41
N ASP A 485 6.62 -4.16 -14.17
CA ASP A 485 7.37 -4.94 -13.19
C ASP A 485 6.96 -6.42 -13.16
N PRO A 486 7.79 -7.36 -13.67
CA PRO A 486 7.44 -8.77 -13.70
C PRO A 486 7.61 -9.48 -12.34
N ARG A 487 8.05 -8.81 -11.26
CA ARG A 487 8.40 -9.49 -9.99
C ARG A 487 7.23 -10.27 -9.37
N SER A 488 5.99 -9.82 -9.54
CA SER A 488 4.83 -10.44 -8.91
C SER A 488 4.14 -11.48 -9.80
N SER A 489 3.89 -11.18 -11.10
CA SER A 489 3.19 -12.11 -12.02
C SER A 489 4.05 -12.65 -13.17
N GLY A 490 5.31 -12.22 -13.30
CA GLY A 490 6.17 -12.51 -14.46
C GLY A 490 5.84 -11.69 -15.71
N LEU A 491 4.90 -10.76 -15.62
CA LEU A 491 4.36 -9.99 -16.74
C LEU A 491 4.94 -8.56 -16.78
N ASP A 492 5.50 -8.18 -17.93
CA ASP A 492 5.72 -6.79 -18.37
C ASP A 492 4.68 -6.47 -19.45
N ALA A 493 3.81 -5.49 -19.19
CA ALA A 493 2.60 -5.26 -19.96
C ALA A 493 2.87 -4.53 -21.28
N MET A 494 2.32 -5.07 -22.37
CA MET A 494 2.46 -4.48 -23.71
C MET A 494 1.11 -4.31 -24.41
N THR A 495 0.24 -5.30 -24.28
CA THR A 495 -1.13 -5.27 -24.82
C THR A 495 -2.11 -4.75 -23.76
N VAL A 496 -3.27 -4.24 -24.18
CA VAL A 496 -4.30 -3.80 -23.22
C VAL A 496 -4.75 -4.93 -22.28
N GLN A 497 -4.71 -6.18 -22.74
CA GLN A 497 -5.02 -7.37 -21.95
C GLN A 497 -3.98 -7.63 -20.86
N ASP A 498 -2.71 -7.33 -21.12
CA ASP A 498 -1.65 -7.41 -20.12
C ASP A 498 -1.85 -6.33 -19.05
N TYR A 499 -2.15 -5.09 -19.46
CA TYR A 499 -2.47 -4.02 -18.51
C TYR A 499 -3.71 -4.37 -17.68
N TYR A 500 -4.76 -4.93 -18.29
CA TYR A 500 -5.90 -5.44 -17.51
C TYR A 500 -5.48 -6.52 -16.50
N ALA A 501 -4.56 -7.42 -16.85
CA ALA A 501 -4.04 -8.40 -15.92
C ALA A 501 -3.32 -7.74 -14.74
N LYS A 502 -2.51 -6.71 -14.98
CA LYS A 502 -1.83 -5.91 -13.95
C LYS A 502 -2.79 -5.18 -13.02
N TYR A 503 -3.87 -4.62 -13.54
CA TYR A 503 -4.91 -4.07 -12.67
C TYR A 503 -5.61 -5.15 -11.84
N ARG A 504 -5.92 -6.33 -12.41
CA ARG A 504 -6.52 -7.44 -11.64
C ARG A 504 -5.59 -7.89 -10.50
N GLU A 505 -4.31 -7.97 -10.78
CA GLU A 505 -3.27 -8.33 -9.83
C GLU A 505 -3.25 -7.36 -8.62
N ASN A 506 -3.27 -6.05 -8.85
CA ASN A 506 -3.41 -5.08 -7.75
C ASN A 506 -4.76 -5.22 -7.03
N ARG A 507 -5.86 -5.43 -7.77
CA ARG A 507 -7.21 -5.59 -7.23
C ARG A 507 -7.41 -6.88 -6.42
N GLU A 508 -6.45 -7.79 -6.39
CA GLU A 508 -6.46 -8.93 -5.47
C GLU A 508 -6.14 -8.51 -4.02
N ASP A 509 -5.50 -7.36 -3.81
CA ASP A 509 -5.25 -6.81 -2.48
C ASP A 509 -6.54 -6.37 -1.78
N GLY A 510 -6.76 -6.87 -0.56
CA GLY A 510 -7.95 -6.56 0.23
C GLY A 510 -8.01 -5.10 0.68
N ALA A 511 -6.89 -4.54 1.16
CA ALA A 511 -6.85 -3.17 1.67
C ALA A 511 -7.11 -2.14 0.56
N LEU A 512 -6.61 -2.41 -0.66
CA LEU A 512 -6.92 -1.61 -1.86
C LEU A 512 -8.40 -1.70 -2.22
N ARG A 513 -8.99 -2.91 -2.29
CA ARG A 513 -10.44 -3.04 -2.53
C ARG A 513 -11.28 -2.35 -1.45
N ASP A 514 -10.81 -2.33 -0.21
CA ASP A 514 -11.52 -1.72 0.91
C ASP A 514 -11.51 -0.19 0.85
N ILE A 515 -10.35 0.44 0.59
CA ILE A 515 -10.31 1.92 0.46
C ILE A 515 -11.10 2.39 -0.76
N LEU A 516 -11.00 1.69 -1.89
CA LEU A 516 -11.72 2.03 -3.13
C LEU A 516 -13.24 1.88 -2.96
N ALA A 517 -13.70 0.97 -2.10
CA ALA A 517 -15.12 0.81 -1.80
C ALA A 517 -15.63 1.84 -0.78
N THR A 518 -14.79 2.40 0.08
CA THR A 518 -15.25 3.19 1.25
C THR A 518 -15.03 4.71 1.14
N ALA A 519 -14.22 5.14 0.16
CA ALA A 519 -13.94 6.53 -0.14
C ALA A 519 -14.10 6.81 -1.64
N GLY A 520 -14.63 8.00 -1.98
CA GLY A 520 -14.66 8.44 -3.38
C GLY A 520 -13.24 8.58 -3.92
N THR A 521 -12.90 7.89 -5.00
CA THR A 521 -11.55 7.86 -5.56
C THR A 521 -11.38 8.94 -6.63
N TYR A 522 -10.40 9.81 -6.46
CA TYR A 522 -9.91 10.74 -7.49
C TYR A 522 -8.49 10.30 -7.85
N VAL A 523 -8.35 9.70 -9.02
CA VAL A 523 -7.13 9.00 -9.42
C VAL A 523 -6.47 9.68 -10.62
N GLN A 524 -5.14 9.73 -10.59
CA GLN A 524 -4.26 10.24 -11.62
C GLN A 524 -3.14 9.23 -11.85
N TRP A 525 -2.76 9.00 -13.10
CA TRP A 525 -1.64 8.11 -13.43
C TRP A 525 -0.29 8.81 -13.25
N ASP A 526 0.77 8.02 -13.29
CA ASP A 526 2.14 8.44 -13.50
C ASP A 526 2.77 7.53 -14.58
N ASP A 527 4.03 7.12 -14.45
CA ASP A 527 4.72 6.37 -15.51
C ASP A 527 4.42 4.88 -15.52
N HIS A 528 4.35 4.25 -14.36
CA HIS A 528 4.20 2.80 -14.24
C HIS A 528 2.83 2.27 -14.70
N GLU A 529 1.86 3.14 -15.01
CA GLU A 529 0.68 2.79 -15.80
C GLU A 529 0.99 2.39 -17.25
N VAL A 530 2.18 2.73 -17.74
CA VAL A 530 2.66 2.42 -19.09
C VAL A 530 4.00 1.70 -19.00
N ARG A 531 5.03 2.37 -18.47
CA ARG A 531 6.39 1.90 -18.23
C ARG A 531 7.15 2.99 -17.48
N ASN A 532 8.04 2.59 -16.56
CA ASN A 532 9.03 3.44 -15.91
C ASN A 532 9.57 4.53 -16.85
N ASP A 533 9.56 5.76 -16.37
CA ASP A 533 10.11 6.95 -17.00
C ASP A 533 9.61 7.25 -18.43
N PHE A 534 8.43 6.77 -18.87
CA PHE A 534 7.98 7.05 -20.24
C PHE A 534 7.75 8.54 -20.49
N ALA A 535 8.08 9.02 -21.70
CA ALA A 535 7.88 10.42 -22.09
C ALA A 535 6.98 10.51 -23.33
N GLY A 536 5.69 10.79 -23.14
CA GLY A 536 4.66 10.61 -24.17
C GLY A 536 4.84 11.43 -25.45
N ALA A 537 5.52 12.58 -25.40
CA ALA A 537 5.83 13.38 -26.59
C ALA A 537 7.16 12.99 -27.28
N SER A 538 7.84 11.93 -26.82
CA SER A 538 9.01 11.37 -27.50
C SER A 538 8.62 10.62 -28.77
N PRO A 539 9.42 10.66 -29.86
CA PRO A 539 9.12 9.93 -31.10
C PRO A 539 8.85 8.43 -30.93
N ILE A 540 9.53 7.76 -29.98
CA ILE A 540 9.33 6.32 -29.72
C ILE A 540 7.98 6.06 -29.04
N TRP A 541 7.58 6.91 -28.10
CA TRP A 541 6.37 6.76 -27.32
C TRP A 541 5.12 7.17 -28.11
N MET A 542 5.24 8.15 -29.01
CA MET A 542 4.17 8.55 -29.93
C MET A 542 3.68 7.43 -30.85
N VAL A 543 4.56 6.47 -31.19
CA VAL A 543 4.22 5.31 -32.03
C VAL A 543 4.06 4.01 -31.22
N SER A 544 4.37 4.05 -29.92
CA SER A 544 4.24 2.89 -29.04
C SER A 544 2.77 2.63 -28.71
N PRO A 545 2.28 1.39 -28.89
CA PRO A 545 0.92 1.05 -28.47
C PRO A 545 0.76 1.04 -26.95
N ARG A 546 1.87 1.02 -26.17
CA ARG A 546 1.84 0.97 -24.70
C ARG A 546 1.11 2.17 -24.10
N VAL A 547 1.34 3.39 -24.59
CA VAL A 547 0.69 4.61 -24.05
C VAL A 547 -0.84 4.53 -24.23
N VAL A 548 -1.30 4.15 -25.43
CA VAL A 548 -2.73 4.01 -25.72
C VAL A 548 -3.36 2.85 -24.93
N ASN A 549 -2.65 1.72 -24.83
CA ASN A 549 -3.13 0.55 -24.10
C ASN A 549 -3.19 0.80 -22.58
N GLY A 550 -2.15 1.40 -22.01
CA GLY A 550 -2.07 1.79 -20.60
C GLY A 550 -3.15 2.82 -20.25
N ASN A 551 -3.31 3.87 -21.06
CA ASN A 551 -4.36 4.89 -20.86
C ASN A 551 -5.76 4.27 -20.90
N LYS A 552 -6.02 3.42 -21.89
CA LYS A 552 -7.30 2.70 -21.99
C LYS A 552 -7.53 1.85 -20.74
N ALA A 553 -6.53 1.07 -20.32
CA ALA A 553 -6.65 0.21 -19.15
C ALA A 553 -6.90 1.02 -17.86
N PHE A 554 -6.15 2.10 -17.66
CA PHE A 554 -6.32 3.04 -16.56
C PHE A 554 -7.73 3.61 -16.49
N ARG A 555 -8.28 4.11 -17.60
CA ARG A 555 -9.66 4.62 -17.64
C ARG A 555 -10.71 3.53 -17.41
N VAL A 556 -10.50 2.32 -17.92
CA VAL A 556 -11.42 1.19 -17.75
C VAL A 556 -11.46 0.70 -16.29
N TYR A 557 -10.32 0.68 -15.60
CA TYR A 557 -10.19 0.18 -14.23
C TYR A 557 -10.37 1.23 -13.13
N SER A 558 -10.57 2.49 -13.52
CA SER A 558 -10.75 3.61 -12.60
C SER A 558 -12.15 4.22 -12.72
N PRO A 559 -12.75 4.73 -11.61
CA PRO A 559 -14.03 5.43 -11.64
C PRO A 559 -13.87 6.86 -12.19
N ILE A 560 -13.23 7.00 -13.35
CA ILE A 560 -12.98 8.28 -14.02
C ILE A 560 -14.11 8.57 -14.99
N ARG A 561 -14.51 9.85 -15.04
CA ARG A 561 -15.46 10.35 -16.03
C ARG A 561 -14.79 10.45 -17.40
N GLU A 562 -15.39 9.82 -18.40
CA GLU A 562 -14.89 9.90 -19.77
C GLU A 562 -15.05 11.32 -20.34
N ASN A 563 -13.99 11.81 -20.99
CA ASN A 563 -14.04 13.01 -21.81
C ASN A 563 -14.40 12.62 -23.24
N THR A 564 -15.53 13.13 -23.74
CA THR A 564 -16.03 12.81 -25.08
C THR A 564 -15.34 13.61 -26.20
N GLY A 565 -14.65 14.70 -25.86
CA GLY A 565 -13.91 15.53 -26.81
C GLY A 565 -12.48 15.06 -27.05
N ASP A 566 -11.83 14.49 -26.04
CA ASP A 566 -10.52 13.85 -26.13
C ASP A 566 -10.49 12.64 -25.19
N SER A 567 -10.46 11.45 -25.78
CA SER A 567 -10.48 10.22 -24.98
C SER A 567 -9.14 9.88 -24.32
N MET A 568 -8.05 10.54 -24.69
CA MET A 568 -6.75 10.34 -24.05
C MET A 568 -6.52 11.32 -22.87
N GLN A 569 -7.33 12.37 -22.75
CA GLN A 569 -7.16 13.38 -21.71
C GLN A 569 -7.49 12.82 -20.31
N LEU A 570 -6.54 12.96 -19.38
CA LEU A 570 -6.72 12.59 -17.98
C LEU A 570 -6.73 13.79 -17.02
N TYR A 571 -6.03 14.87 -17.36
CA TYR A 571 -5.97 16.07 -16.53
C TYR A 571 -7.36 16.72 -16.39
N ARG A 572 -7.70 17.08 -15.16
CA ARG A 572 -9.02 17.62 -14.76
C ARG A 572 -8.96 18.26 -13.37
N SER A 573 -10.00 18.97 -12.97
CA SER A 573 -10.11 19.50 -11.60
C SER A 573 -11.44 19.14 -10.95
N PHE A 574 -11.47 19.18 -9.62
CA PHE A 574 -12.70 19.11 -8.84
C PHE A 574 -12.64 20.03 -7.62
N ARG A 575 -13.82 20.44 -7.15
CA ARG A 575 -13.97 21.29 -5.96
C ARG A 575 -14.55 20.52 -4.79
N TRP A 576 -14.08 20.85 -3.60
CA TRP A 576 -14.66 20.40 -2.34
C TRP A 576 -15.17 21.60 -1.55
N GLY A 577 -16.42 21.99 -1.82
CA GLY A 577 -16.97 23.22 -1.27
C GLY A 577 -16.25 24.47 -1.76
N SER A 578 -16.23 25.51 -0.93
CA SER A 578 -15.43 26.72 -1.14
C SER A 578 -14.01 26.63 -0.58
N LEU A 579 -13.68 25.59 0.21
CA LEU A 579 -12.39 25.51 0.90
C LEU A 579 -11.26 24.99 0.02
N ALA A 580 -11.53 24.07 -0.91
CA ALA A 580 -10.47 23.43 -1.68
C ALA A 580 -10.85 23.17 -3.14
N GLU A 581 -9.90 23.38 -4.03
CA GLU A 581 -9.94 22.93 -5.42
C GLU A 581 -8.68 22.14 -5.73
N PHE A 582 -8.84 20.99 -6.38
CA PHE A 582 -7.76 20.05 -6.71
C PHE A 582 -7.59 20.00 -8.23
N PHE A 583 -6.37 20.21 -8.70
CA PHE A 583 -5.97 20.16 -10.10
C PHE A 583 -5.14 18.90 -10.32
N LEU A 584 -5.69 17.92 -11.03
CA LEU A 584 -5.01 16.69 -11.40
C LEU A 584 -4.31 16.94 -12.73
N ILE A 585 -2.97 16.98 -12.72
CA ILE A 585 -2.18 17.15 -13.95
C ILE A 585 -1.73 15.79 -14.48
N ASP A 586 -1.57 15.70 -15.80
CA ASP A 586 -0.91 14.61 -16.50
C ASP A 586 0.49 15.10 -16.91
N ASP A 587 1.50 14.61 -16.21
CA ASP A 587 2.91 14.99 -16.36
C ASP A 587 3.70 13.99 -17.22
N ARG A 588 3.06 12.93 -17.74
CA ARG A 588 3.73 11.93 -18.59
C ARG A 588 3.30 11.96 -20.04
N GLN A 589 2.00 12.11 -20.35
CA GLN A 589 1.51 11.98 -21.72
C GLN A 589 2.04 13.04 -22.68
N TYR A 590 2.28 14.25 -22.16
CA TYR A 590 2.63 15.41 -22.96
C TYR A 590 4.10 15.80 -22.81
N ARG A 591 4.87 15.10 -21.96
CA ARG A 591 6.25 15.47 -21.68
C ARG A 591 7.18 15.13 -22.83
N SER A 592 8.05 16.07 -23.18
CA SER A 592 9.18 15.85 -24.08
C SER A 592 10.17 14.85 -23.45
N PRO A 593 11.06 14.20 -24.22
CA PRO A 593 12.12 13.36 -23.67
C PRO A 593 12.89 14.02 -22.53
N LYS A 594 13.24 13.23 -21.50
CA LYS A 594 14.21 13.67 -20.49
C LYS A 594 15.62 13.71 -21.09
N TYR A 595 16.44 14.60 -20.53
CA TYR A 595 17.85 14.70 -20.84
C TYR A 595 18.63 14.25 -19.61
N THR A 596 19.42 13.18 -19.73
CA THR A 596 20.21 12.67 -18.61
C THR A 596 21.62 13.22 -18.69
N CYS A 597 22.10 13.78 -17.58
CA CYS A 597 23.51 14.13 -17.42
C CYS A 597 24.27 12.94 -16.84
N CYS A 598 25.30 12.48 -17.54
CA CYS A 598 26.15 11.38 -17.11
C CYS A 598 27.44 11.90 -16.47
N ASN A 599 28.13 11.04 -15.72
CA ASN A 599 29.46 11.37 -15.17
C ASN A 599 30.49 11.69 -16.26
N THR A 600 30.24 11.27 -17.50
CA THR A 600 30.97 11.73 -18.68
C THR A 600 30.06 12.49 -19.65
N ALA A 601 30.57 13.61 -20.18
CA ALA A 601 29.81 14.41 -21.15
C ALA A 601 29.49 13.66 -22.46
N ALA A 602 30.29 12.65 -22.82
CA ALA A 602 30.11 11.87 -24.04
C ALA A 602 28.89 10.94 -24.01
N GLU A 603 28.42 10.55 -22.83
CA GLU A 603 27.24 9.70 -22.64
C GLU A 603 25.98 10.51 -22.33
N SER A 604 26.09 11.80 -22.05
CA SER A 604 24.95 12.65 -21.71
C SER A 604 24.08 12.92 -22.94
N GLY A 605 22.76 12.86 -22.80
CA GLY A 605 21.86 13.00 -23.95
C GLY A 605 20.39 12.88 -23.62
N PHE A 606 19.57 13.04 -24.67
CA PHE A 606 18.14 12.75 -24.60
C PHE A 606 17.90 11.24 -24.60
N VAL A 607 16.98 10.80 -23.75
CA VAL A 607 16.49 9.43 -23.72
C VAL A 607 15.45 9.27 -24.84
N LEU A 608 15.85 8.67 -25.96
CA LEU A 608 15.04 8.56 -27.18
C LEU A 608 14.59 7.12 -27.50
N ASN A 609 14.93 6.19 -26.62
CA ASN A 609 14.62 4.77 -26.70
C ASN A 609 13.89 4.32 -25.43
N ASP A 610 13.66 3.02 -25.30
CA ASP A 610 12.94 2.38 -24.19
C ASP A 610 13.81 2.17 -22.93
N ASP A 611 14.94 2.88 -22.87
CA ASP A 611 15.86 2.86 -21.72
C ASP A 611 15.50 3.99 -20.75
N ASP A 612 15.83 3.84 -19.47
CA ASP A 612 15.59 4.89 -18.46
C ASP A 612 16.67 5.98 -18.46
N THR A 613 17.82 5.71 -19.08
CA THR A 613 19.00 6.58 -19.01
C THR A 613 19.91 6.37 -20.21
N THR A 614 20.63 7.41 -20.64
CA THR A 614 21.74 7.24 -21.60
C THR A 614 23.05 6.83 -20.92
N CYS A 615 23.09 6.85 -19.58
CA CYS A 615 24.31 6.72 -18.78
C CYS A 615 24.69 5.28 -18.41
N HIS A 616 24.61 4.35 -19.35
CA HIS A 616 24.78 2.92 -19.07
C HIS A 616 26.16 2.51 -18.52
N VAL A 617 27.22 3.28 -18.82
CA VAL A 617 28.59 2.94 -18.44
C VAL A 617 29.09 3.83 -17.30
N SER A 618 28.95 5.15 -17.45
CA SER A 618 29.47 6.10 -16.47
C SER A 618 28.50 6.39 -15.32
N GLY A 619 27.23 6.01 -15.44
CA GLY A 619 26.19 6.34 -14.48
C GLY A 619 25.82 7.82 -14.53
N GLU A 620 24.66 8.13 -13.96
CA GLU A 620 24.14 9.49 -13.91
C GLU A 620 25.00 10.38 -13.01
N ALA A 621 25.16 11.64 -13.40
CA ALA A 621 25.88 12.61 -12.60
C ALA A 621 25.02 13.02 -11.40
N LEU A 622 25.61 13.08 -10.20
CA LEU A 622 24.93 13.69 -9.06
C LEU A 622 24.89 15.22 -9.18
N VAL A 623 25.95 15.80 -9.76
CA VAL A 623 26.06 17.24 -10.02
C VAL A 623 26.27 17.44 -11.51
N PRO A 624 25.25 17.86 -12.26
CA PRO A 624 25.36 18.14 -13.69
C PRO A 624 26.43 19.17 -14.02
N SER A 625 27.13 18.98 -15.15
CA SER A 625 28.04 20.00 -15.69
C SER A 625 27.29 21.23 -16.18
N SER A 626 27.96 22.37 -16.32
CA SER A 626 27.34 23.60 -16.86
C SER A 626 26.78 23.41 -18.27
N THR A 627 27.48 22.68 -19.14
CA THR A 627 27.00 22.31 -20.47
C THR A 627 25.73 21.47 -20.38
N CYS A 628 25.68 20.51 -19.46
CA CYS A 628 24.49 19.67 -19.30
C CYS A 628 23.30 20.46 -18.75
N ASN A 629 23.52 21.31 -17.74
CA ASN A 629 22.48 22.22 -17.23
C ASN A 629 21.93 23.12 -18.34
N THR A 630 22.78 23.59 -19.24
CA THR A 630 22.34 24.39 -20.40
C THR A 630 21.47 23.57 -21.36
N ALA A 631 21.84 22.31 -21.63
CA ALA A 631 21.04 21.42 -22.46
C ALA A 631 19.67 21.09 -21.82
N MET A 632 19.64 20.87 -20.51
CA MET A 632 18.39 20.65 -19.80
C MET A 632 17.47 21.87 -19.84
N ALA A 633 18.03 23.09 -19.81
CA ALA A 633 17.30 24.34 -19.80
C ALA A 633 16.75 24.81 -21.16
N ASP A 634 16.71 23.94 -22.18
CA ASP A 634 16.04 24.22 -23.45
C ASP A 634 14.55 24.53 -23.22
N SER A 635 14.15 25.77 -23.54
CA SER A 635 12.78 26.27 -23.35
C SER A 635 11.75 25.66 -24.30
N SER A 636 12.17 24.88 -25.30
CA SER A 636 11.25 24.12 -26.16
C SER A 636 10.73 22.83 -25.50
N ARG A 637 11.35 22.42 -24.39
CA ARG A 637 10.98 21.22 -23.63
C ARG A 637 9.81 21.50 -22.70
N THR A 638 9.01 20.48 -22.43
CA THR A 638 7.77 20.59 -21.65
C THR A 638 7.48 19.29 -20.91
N ILE A 639 6.78 19.39 -19.79
CA ILE A 639 6.14 18.31 -19.04
C ILE A 639 4.64 18.27 -19.37
N LEU A 640 3.96 19.42 -19.28
CA LEU A 640 2.49 19.46 -19.42
C LEU A 640 2.01 19.60 -20.87
N GLY A 641 2.87 20.07 -21.77
CA GLY A 641 2.45 20.58 -23.06
C GLY A 641 1.68 21.91 -22.95
N ALA A 642 1.59 22.63 -24.08
CA ALA A 642 1.04 23.99 -24.09
C ALA A 642 -0.43 24.07 -23.65
N ALA A 643 -1.27 23.10 -24.07
CA ALA A 643 -2.70 23.13 -23.79
C ALA A 643 -3.01 22.91 -22.30
N GLN A 644 -2.37 21.92 -21.67
CA GLN A 644 -2.58 21.63 -20.26
C GLN A 644 -1.95 22.69 -19.35
N LYS A 645 -0.78 23.24 -19.71
CA LYS A 645 -0.21 24.37 -18.97
C LYS A 645 -1.16 25.55 -18.96
N ALA A 646 -1.68 25.94 -20.12
CA ALA A 646 -2.68 27.01 -20.21
C ALA A 646 -3.97 26.68 -19.44
N TRP A 647 -4.42 25.42 -19.45
CA TRP A 647 -5.56 24.98 -18.64
C TRP A 647 -5.29 25.15 -17.13
N LEU A 648 -4.11 24.74 -16.65
CA LEU A 648 -3.73 24.86 -15.23
C LEU A 648 -3.64 26.32 -14.81
N GLU A 649 -2.94 27.15 -15.58
CA GLU A 649 -2.78 28.59 -15.32
C GLU A 649 -4.15 29.29 -15.24
N ASN A 650 -5.02 29.05 -16.23
CA ASN A 650 -6.38 29.60 -16.24
C ASN A 650 -7.24 29.06 -15.09
N GLY A 651 -7.10 27.77 -14.75
CA GLY A 651 -7.80 27.15 -13.63
C GLY A 651 -7.43 27.78 -12.29
N LEU A 652 -6.13 27.96 -12.04
CA LEU A 652 -5.61 28.58 -10.82
C LEU A 652 -6.05 30.05 -10.69
N MET A 653 -6.01 30.82 -11.78
CA MET A 653 -6.48 32.22 -11.82
C MET A 653 -7.97 32.35 -11.53
N ASN A 654 -8.78 31.45 -12.07
CA ASN A 654 -10.24 31.52 -11.95
C ASN A 654 -10.77 30.86 -10.66
N SER A 655 -9.92 30.12 -9.94
CA SER A 655 -10.32 29.43 -8.73
C SER A 655 -10.54 30.39 -7.55
N THR A 656 -11.80 30.48 -7.15
CA THR A 656 -12.25 31.13 -5.90
C THR A 656 -12.10 30.28 -4.63
N ALA A 657 -11.50 29.08 -4.69
CA ALA A 657 -11.35 28.23 -3.51
C ALA A 657 -10.26 28.77 -2.57
N THR A 658 -10.44 28.58 -1.27
CA THR A 658 -9.48 29.04 -0.25
C THR A 658 -8.09 28.44 -0.48
N PHE A 659 -8.00 27.11 -0.59
CA PHE A 659 -6.78 26.38 -0.94
C PHE A 659 -6.87 25.79 -2.35
N LYS A 660 -5.74 25.74 -3.06
CA LYS A 660 -5.60 25.18 -4.40
C LYS A 660 -4.52 24.11 -4.35
N PHE A 661 -4.88 22.87 -4.63
CA PHE A 661 -3.98 21.72 -4.58
C PHE A 661 -3.64 21.28 -5.99
N ILE A 662 -2.36 21.12 -6.31
CA ILE A 662 -1.90 20.56 -7.58
C ILE A 662 -1.42 19.14 -7.31
N MET A 663 -2.10 18.15 -7.88
CA MET A 663 -1.78 16.73 -7.76
C MET A 663 -0.87 16.33 -8.91
N ASN A 664 0.29 15.79 -8.58
CA ASN A 664 1.45 15.65 -9.46
C ASN A 664 2.18 14.34 -9.10
N GLY A 665 2.75 13.60 -10.06
CA GLY A 665 3.54 12.40 -9.76
C GLY A 665 4.92 12.80 -9.19
N PRO A 666 5.93 13.06 -10.05
CA PRO A 666 7.30 13.37 -9.66
C PRO A 666 7.44 14.74 -8.96
N PRO A 667 8.12 14.85 -7.81
CA PRO A 667 8.18 16.09 -7.05
C PRO A 667 8.70 17.32 -7.83
N ILE A 668 8.09 18.49 -7.58
CA ILE A 668 8.52 19.77 -8.15
C ILE A 668 9.66 20.42 -7.35
N THR A 669 9.85 20.06 -6.08
CA THR A 669 10.94 20.51 -5.22
C THR A 669 12.28 20.13 -5.82
N GLN A 670 13.21 21.08 -5.81
CA GLN A 670 14.60 20.79 -6.14
C GLN A 670 15.20 19.90 -5.05
N LEU A 671 15.60 18.66 -5.35
CA LEU A 671 16.25 17.78 -4.36
C LEU A 671 17.72 17.53 -4.68
N LEU A 672 18.20 17.99 -5.83
CA LEU A 672 19.60 17.88 -6.29
C LEU A 672 20.15 16.45 -6.45
N PHE A 673 19.42 15.41 -6.02
CA PHE A 673 19.73 14.01 -6.26
C PHE A 673 18.61 13.37 -7.08
N VAL A 674 18.95 12.46 -8.00
CA VAL A 674 17.97 11.84 -8.92
C VAL A 674 17.06 12.89 -9.59
N PRO A 675 17.61 13.91 -10.28
CA PRO A 675 16.82 15.03 -10.80
C PRO A 675 16.17 14.74 -12.17
N TYR A 676 16.61 13.69 -12.87
CA TYR A 676 16.44 13.59 -14.33
C TYR A 676 15.03 13.25 -14.80
N ASP A 677 14.24 12.59 -13.95
CA ASP A 677 12.83 12.33 -14.24
C ASP A 677 11.87 13.32 -13.55
N ARG A 678 12.41 14.25 -12.75
CA ARG A 678 11.64 15.24 -12.01
C ARG A 678 11.63 16.59 -12.72
N TRP A 679 10.82 17.52 -12.21
CA TRP A 679 10.71 18.88 -12.77
C TRP A 679 12.05 19.63 -12.89
N GLU A 680 13.08 19.25 -12.12
CA GLU A 680 14.44 19.78 -12.22
C GLU A 680 15.06 19.58 -13.61
N ALA A 681 14.67 18.53 -14.34
CA ALA A 681 15.13 18.28 -15.69
C ALA A 681 14.36 19.07 -16.77
N TRP A 682 13.31 19.82 -16.41
CA TRP A 682 12.60 20.77 -17.30
C TRP A 682 12.53 22.17 -16.66
N PRO A 683 13.68 22.78 -16.34
CA PRO A 683 13.72 23.96 -15.48
C PRO A 683 13.04 25.18 -16.11
N ALA A 684 12.95 25.27 -17.44
CA ALA A 684 12.25 26.36 -18.13
C ALA A 684 10.75 26.36 -17.82
N GLU A 685 10.01 25.30 -18.17
CA GLU A 685 8.56 25.23 -17.91
C GLU A 685 8.25 25.21 -16.41
N ARG A 686 9.10 24.55 -15.60
CA ARG A 686 8.99 24.60 -14.14
C ARG A 686 9.02 26.04 -13.63
N THR A 687 9.98 26.83 -14.11
CA THR A 687 10.10 28.26 -13.72
C THR A 687 8.90 29.06 -14.21
N GLU A 688 8.44 28.85 -15.43
CA GLU A 688 7.25 29.55 -15.97
C GLU A 688 6.01 29.37 -15.09
N ILE A 689 5.73 28.15 -14.63
CA ILE A 689 4.57 27.86 -13.77
C ILE A 689 4.73 28.47 -12.37
N LEU A 690 5.92 28.37 -11.78
CA LEU A 690 6.19 28.94 -10.45
C LEU A 690 6.18 30.48 -10.49
N ASP A 691 6.76 31.07 -11.52
CA ASP A 691 6.69 32.51 -11.80
C ASP A 691 5.24 32.93 -12.04
N PHE A 692 4.44 32.14 -12.76
CA PHE A 692 3.03 32.45 -12.96
C PHE A 692 2.26 32.54 -11.64
N ILE A 693 2.44 31.56 -10.74
CA ILE A 693 1.83 31.55 -9.40
C ILE A 693 2.25 32.80 -8.62
N GLN A 694 3.54 33.12 -8.61
CA GLN A 694 4.09 34.25 -7.86
C GLN A 694 3.71 35.61 -8.44
N ASN A 695 3.87 35.81 -9.75
CA ASN A 695 3.60 37.06 -10.45
C ASN A 695 2.12 37.43 -10.42
N ASN A 696 1.22 36.44 -10.40
CA ASN A 696 -0.21 36.67 -10.22
C ASN A 696 -0.65 36.67 -8.74
N SER A 697 0.31 36.58 -7.80
CA SER A 697 0.06 36.58 -6.35
C SER A 697 -0.98 35.54 -5.90
N LEU A 698 -1.00 34.38 -6.55
CA LEU A 698 -1.96 33.32 -6.25
C LEU A 698 -1.70 32.78 -4.85
N LYS A 699 -2.74 32.80 -4.02
CA LYS A 699 -2.65 32.41 -2.61
C LYS A 699 -2.98 30.95 -2.41
N ASN A 700 -2.36 30.38 -1.37
CA ASN A 700 -2.68 29.06 -0.82
C ASN A 700 -2.60 27.92 -1.86
N VAL A 701 -1.63 28.02 -2.79
CA VAL A 701 -1.32 26.96 -3.76
C VAL A 701 -0.35 25.98 -3.12
N ILE A 702 -0.69 24.69 -3.08
CA ILE A 702 0.14 23.64 -2.46
C ILE A 702 0.25 22.46 -3.44
N TRP A 703 1.47 21.99 -3.69
CA TRP A 703 1.71 20.79 -4.50
C TRP A 703 1.63 19.53 -3.65
N LEU A 704 0.95 18.50 -4.16
CA LEU A 704 0.81 17.18 -3.57
C LEU A 704 1.45 16.17 -4.53
N SER A 705 2.52 15.50 -4.09
CA SER A 705 3.34 14.63 -4.96
C SER A 705 3.60 13.24 -4.38
N THR A 706 4.02 12.31 -5.24
CA THR A 706 4.38 10.90 -4.95
C THR A 706 5.69 10.55 -5.70
N ASP A 707 5.81 9.38 -6.36
CA ASP A 707 6.91 8.92 -7.26
C ASP A 707 8.25 8.69 -6.56
N LEU A 708 8.68 9.62 -5.70
CA LEU A 708 9.95 9.56 -5.00
C LEU A 708 10.02 8.42 -3.98
N HIS A 709 8.97 7.66 -3.70
CA HIS A 709 8.96 6.59 -2.68
C HIS A 709 9.47 7.03 -1.29
N GLY A 710 9.30 8.30 -0.96
CA GLY A 710 9.81 8.92 0.26
C GLY A 710 9.05 10.19 0.63
N ILE A 711 9.03 10.49 1.92
CA ILE A 711 8.42 11.71 2.45
C ILE A 711 9.38 12.86 2.24
N VAL A 712 8.89 13.95 1.66
CA VAL A 712 9.58 15.24 1.58
C VAL A 712 8.58 16.35 1.89
N ILE A 713 8.93 17.24 2.82
CA ILE A 713 8.11 18.38 3.19
C ILE A 713 8.88 19.66 2.90
N SER A 714 8.37 20.45 1.97
CA SER A 714 8.88 21.76 1.56
C SER A 714 7.83 22.83 1.93
N PRO A 715 7.87 23.40 3.14
CA PRO A 715 6.75 24.16 3.70
C PRO A 715 6.63 25.61 3.20
N GLU A 716 7.67 26.15 2.59
CA GLU A 716 7.72 27.58 2.25
C GLU A 716 8.05 27.82 0.78
N ARG A 717 8.92 26.99 0.20
CA ARG A 717 9.42 27.13 -1.16
C ARG A 717 9.88 25.79 -1.70
N VAL A 718 9.96 25.69 -3.02
CA VAL A 718 10.38 24.48 -3.76
C VAL A 718 11.80 24.58 -4.32
N ASP A 719 12.43 25.76 -4.25
CA ASP A 719 13.78 25.98 -4.77
C ASP A 719 14.84 26.07 -3.68
N THR A 720 16.06 25.72 -4.06
CA THR A 720 17.25 25.98 -3.26
C THR A 720 17.48 27.48 -3.00
N GLY A 721 17.10 28.34 -3.95
CA GLY A 721 17.07 29.78 -3.80
C GLY A 721 15.79 30.31 -3.13
N MET A 722 15.80 31.58 -2.71
CA MET A 722 14.60 32.26 -2.19
C MET A 722 13.79 32.91 -3.33
N THR A 723 13.42 32.10 -4.32
CA THR A 723 12.84 32.57 -5.60
C THR A 723 11.34 32.31 -5.72
N HIS A 724 10.87 31.11 -5.39
CA HIS A 724 9.46 30.72 -5.56
C HIS A 724 8.83 30.23 -4.24
N PHE A 725 7.93 31.04 -3.67
CA PHE A 725 7.29 30.79 -2.38
C PHE A 725 6.00 29.95 -2.50
N THR A 726 6.18 28.68 -2.84
CA THR A 726 5.10 27.69 -2.93
C THR A 726 5.50 26.46 -2.14
N PRO A 727 4.61 25.91 -1.29
CA PRO A 727 4.87 24.66 -0.60
C PRO A 727 4.61 23.41 -1.48
N GLU A 728 5.32 22.34 -1.15
CA GLU A 728 5.07 21.00 -1.66
C GLU A 728 5.12 19.97 -0.53
N ILE A 729 4.26 18.97 -0.63
CA ILE A 729 4.18 17.83 0.28
C ILE A 729 4.22 16.55 -0.56
N VAL A 730 5.28 15.76 -0.35
CA VAL A 730 5.50 14.48 -1.04
C VAL A 730 5.19 13.33 -0.09
N ALA A 731 4.29 12.43 -0.49
CA ALA A 731 4.03 11.19 0.22
C ALA A 731 4.99 10.09 -0.25
N GLY A 732 5.32 9.16 0.66
CA GLY A 732 5.97 7.92 0.29
C GLY A 732 4.98 6.88 -0.25
N ALA A 733 5.55 5.73 -0.60
CA ALA A 733 4.85 4.65 -1.27
C ALA A 733 3.86 3.92 -0.36
N ILE A 734 2.79 3.39 -0.95
CA ILE A 734 1.91 2.41 -0.29
C ILE A 734 2.59 1.03 -0.28
N GLY A 735 3.32 0.70 -1.34
CA GLY A 735 4.08 -0.53 -1.47
C GLY A 735 4.95 -0.50 -2.74
N MET A 736 6.18 -0.06 -2.59
CA MET A 736 7.28 -0.13 -3.57
C MET A 736 8.60 -0.15 -2.79
N ASP A 737 9.78 -0.25 -3.41
CA ASP A 737 11.01 -0.05 -2.64
C ASP A 737 11.10 1.41 -2.18
N PRO A 738 11.24 1.69 -0.87
CA PRO A 738 11.49 3.06 -0.45
C PRO A 738 12.79 3.56 -1.05
N ILE A 739 12.81 4.82 -1.46
CA ILE A 739 13.91 5.43 -2.22
C ILE A 739 15.28 5.23 -1.60
N PHE A 740 15.38 5.16 -0.27
CA PHE A 740 16.65 4.86 0.40
C PHE A 740 17.36 3.61 -0.14
N ARG A 741 16.60 2.60 -0.56
CA ARG A 741 17.13 1.33 -1.11
C ARG A 741 17.56 1.44 -2.57
N GLU A 742 17.05 2.45 -3.26
CA GLU A 742 17.31 2.73 -4.68
C GLU A 742 18.42 3.77 -4.86
N LEU A 743 18.74 4.54 -3.81
CA LEU A 743 19.77 5.56 -3.88
C LEU A 743 21.17 4.97 -4.16
N PRO A 744 21.91 5.52 -5.14
CA PRO A 744 23.29 5.15 -5.38
C PRO A 744 24.18 5.35 -4.14
N PRO A 745 25.25 4.55 -3.96
CA PRO A 745 26.18 4.70 -2.82
C PRO A 745 26.79 6.10 -2.68
N SER A 746 26.95 6.83 -3.79
CA SER A 746 27.40 8.22 -3.82
C SER A 746 26.43 9.17 -3.11
N VAL A 747 25.12 8.96 -3.28
CA VAL A 747 24.07 9.76 -2.62
C VAL A 747 23.99 9.40 -1.14
N LEU A 748 24.06 8.11 -0.80
CA LEU A 748 24.08 7.64 0.60
C LEU A 748 25.21 8.28 1.41
N GLY A 749 26.37 8.50 0.79
CA GLY A 749 27.52 9.16 1.42
C GLY A 749 27.30 10.63 1.78
N VAL A 750 26.40 11.32 1.09
CA VAL A 750 26.11 12.75 1.30
C VAL A 750 24.79 13.02 2.02
N LEU A 751 23.94 12.01 2.26
CA LEU A 751 22.70 12.13 3.06
C LEU A 751 22.87 12.95 4.35
N PRO A 752 23.96 12.80 5.15
CA PRO A 752 24.15 13.59 6.36
C PRO A 752 24.32 15.10 6.13
N ALA A 753 24.75 15.50 4.93
CA ALA A 753 24.94 16.90 4.54
C ALA A 753 23.70 17.50 3.87
N ILE A 754 22.78 16.67 3.35
CA ILE A 754 21.54 17.10 2.67
C ILE A 754 20.77 18.18 3.45
N PRO A 755 20.57 18.08 4.78
CA PRO A 755 19.93 19.14 5.56
C PRO A 755 20.53 20.54 5.42
N GLY A 756 21.85 20.63 5.26
CA GLY A 756 22.56 21.90 5.08
C GLY A 756 22.50 22.42 3.64
N ILE A 757 22.17 21.55 2.68
CA ILE A 757 22.14 21.86 1.24
C ILE A 757 20.70 22.16 0.79
N LEU A 758 19.73 21.32 1.18
CA LEU A 758 18.31 21.44 0.84
C LEU A 758 17.58 22.33 1.84
N THR A 759 17.94 23.62 1.83
CA THR A 759 17.38 24.64 2.73
C THR A 759 15.89 24.95 2.51
N GLN A 760 15.25 24.31 1.55
CA GLN A 760 13.82 24.34 1.24
C GLN A 760 13.05 23.18 1.85
N VAL A 761 13.71 22.03 2.05
CA VAL A 761 13.12 20.83 2.66
C VAL A 761 13.21 20.90 4.18
N SER A 762 12.08 21.04 4.87
CA SER A 762 12.07 21.03 6.34
C SER A 762 12.15 19.64 6.91
N GLU A 763 11.55 18.64 6.26
CA GLU A 763 11.52 17.25 6.73
C GLU A 763 11.66 16.28 5.57
N PHE A 764 12.32 15.15 5.80
CA PHE A 764 12.27 14.00 4.89
C PHE A 764 12.20 12.67 5.67
N ASP A 765 11.60 11.62 5.12
CA ASP A 765 11.72 10.22 5.56
C ASP A 765 11.77 9.29 4.34
N LEU A 766 12.89 8.62 4.12
CA LEU A 766 13.21 7.92 2.87
C LEU A 766 12.99 6.39 2.93
N ASP A 767 12.52 5.85 4.05
CA ASP A 767 12.40 4.40 4.27
C ASP A 767 11.12 4.03 5.02
N ARG A 768 9.98 4.60 4.61
CA ARG A 768 8.66 4.23 5.16
C ARG A 768 7.59 4.16 4.09
N PHE A 769 6.74 3.15 4.23
CA PHE A 769 5.40 3.22 3.69
C PHE A 769 4.52 4.09 4.56
N ASN A 770 3.79 4.98 3.91
CA ASN A 770 2.87 5.86 4.58
C ASN A 770 1.64 6.14 3.71
N ILE A 771 0.68 6.77 4.36
CA ILE A 771 -0.41 7.51 3.73
C ILE A 771 -0.42 8.91 4.33
N VAL A 772 -1.16 9.84 3.73
CA VAL A 772 -1.35 11.18 4.27
C VAL A 772 -2.83 11.47 4.41
N THR A 773 -3.27 12.06 5.53
CA THR A 773 -4.63 12.64 5.64
C THR A 773 -4.58 14.14 5.39
N ILE A 774 -5.54 14.66 4.61
CA ILE A 774 -5.78 16.09 4.40
C ILE A 774 -6.99 16.51 5.22
N ASN A 775 -6.79 17.46 6.11
CA ASN A 775 -7.82 18.05 6.92
C ASN A 775 -7.85 19.56 6.68
N VAL A 776 -8.84 20.09 5.98
CA VAL A 776 -9.03 21.55 5.87
C VAL A 776 -10.20 21.94 6.76
N ASP A 777 -9.89 22.62 7.86
CA ASP A 777 -10.88 23.11 8.80
C ASP A 777 -11.30 24.54 8.43
N PRO A 778 -12.62 24.83 8.37
CA PRO A 778 -13.12 26.18 8.12
C PRO A 778 -12.75 27.12 9.27
N GLY A 779 -12.64 28.42 8.98
CA GLY A 779 -12.23 29.40 9.98
C GLY A 779 -11.69 30.70 9.39
N ALA A 780 -11.26 31.60 10.28
CA ALA A 780 -10.62 32.87 9.93
C ALA A 780 -9.27 32.99 10.68
N PRO A 781 -8.17 32.42 10.16
CA PRO A 781 -8.05 31.75 8.86
C PRO A 781 -8.53 30.28 8.88
N ALA A 782 -8.88 29.74 7.71
CA ALA A 782 -9.03 28.30 7.51
C ALA A 782 -7.65 27.64 7.60
N VAL A 783 -7.57 26.38 8.02
CA VAL A 783 -6.30 25.69 8.25
C VAL A 783 -6.27 24.36 7.50
N ALA A 784 -5.28 24.16 6.64
CA ALA A 784 -5.00 22.89 5.98
C ALA A 784 -3.93 22.11 6.74
N ARG A 785 -4.29 20.98 7.35
CA ARG A 785 -3.40 20.07 8.08
C ARG A 785 -3.18 18.76 7.32
N PHE A 786 -1.94 18.30 7.35
CA PHE A 786 -1.46 17.09 6.70
C PHE A 786 -0.82 16.18 7.74
N ASP A 787 -1.37 15.00 7.95
CA ASP A 787 -0.84 14.01 8.90
C ASP A 787 -0.35 12.77 8.14
N PHE A 788 0.95 12.49 8.21
CA PHE A 788 1.57 11.30 7.63
C PHE A 788 1.47 10.13 8.60
N VAL A 789 0.89 9.01 8.17
CA VAL A 789 0.70 7.83 9.02
C VAL A 789 1.40 6.62 8.41
N ASP A 790 2.25 5.95 9.18
CA ASP A 790 2.95 4.75 8.74
C ASP A 790 2.13 3.47 8.93
N ARG A 791 2.60 2.33 8.41
CA ARG A 791 1.96 1.00 8.51
C ARG A 791 1.63 0.52 9.94
N THR A 792 2.22 1.14 10.96
CA THR A 792 1.96 0.80 12.36
C THR A 792 0.79 1.58 12.96
N GLY A 793 0.30 2.60 12.26
CA GLY A 793 -0.76 3.50 12.72
C GLY A 793 -0.25 4.79 13.39
N LEU A 794 1.07 5.03 13.41
CA LEU A 794 1.62 6.22 14.05
C LEU A 794 1.65 7.39 13.08
N THR A 795 1.17 8.54 13.55
CA THR A 795 1.44 9.82 12.89
C THR A 795 2.92 10.18 13.06
N ILE A 796 3.68 10.11 11.96
CA ILE A 796 5.14 10.30 11.94
C ILE A 796 5.54 11.75 11.64
N HIS A 797 4.74 12.45 10.83
CA HIS A 797 4.92 13.85 10.50
C HIS A 797 3.56 14.54 10.49
N SER A 798 3.53 15.81 10.88
CA SER A 798 2.34 16.66 10.79
C SER A 798 2.76 18.08 10.43
N ILE A 799 2.08 18.67 9.47
CA ILE A 799 2.28 20.05 9.02
C ILE A 799 0.94 20.74 8.81
N SER A 800 0.87 22.04 9.05
CA SER A 800 -0.34 22.84 8.86
C SER A 800 -0.02 24.16 8.15
N PHE A 801 -0.97 24.63 7.36
CA PHE A 801 -0.90 25.89 6.62
C PHE A 801 -2.14 26.71 6.95
N ASP A 802 -1.92 27.89 7.51
CA ASP A 802 -2.98 28.88 7.71
C ASP A 802 -3.27 29.56 6.37
N ALA A 803 -4.55 29.66 6.00
CA ALA A 803 -4.96 30.36 4.80
C ALA A 803 -4.55 31.84 4.87
N VAL A 804 -3.89 32.31 3.83
CA VAL A 804 -3.66 33.75 3.62
C VAL A 804 -5.00 34.36 3.18
N PRO A 805 -5.49 35.42 3.87
CA PRO A 805 -6.75 36.09 3.56
C PRO A 805 -6.84 36.68 2.15
#